data_AF-A0A7Y6ZLA2-F1
#
_entry.id   AF-A0A7Y6ZLA2-F1
#
_cell.length_a   1.000
_cell.length_b   1.000
_cell.length_c   1.000
_cell.angle_alpha   90.00
_cell.angle_beta   90.00
_cell.angle_gamma   90.00
#
_symmetry.space_group_name_H-M   'P 1'
#
loop_
_entity.id
_entity.type
_entity.pdbx_description
1 polymer ?
#
loop_
_entity_poly.entity_id
_entity_poly.type
_entity_poly.pdbx_seq_one_letter_code
_entity_poly.pdbx_strand_id
1 'polypeptide(L)'
;MIRKHILTFWALFLIASLAFAQDLKPITWKDIPTWKYMPGSAFQLSPDGQWMAYGLVQLEGDGEIILQKVGDENSKKTFKIGSTNYPSMQFSEDGTWFAYTEYPTFSQKKANEKSKGKPLKNKAILVKLGSDDKIEFENVSNYAFNGKASTVLAVNLSKEGNGNGGDVRGSDLLIYHLNSEKSQNLGNVADFSFNKAGTYLAYTVDAANQSGNGLYLMNVAGNSIQILDSDKASYRSLAWTEKGDAFAALKMVKDKKYKQDKGQVVGVKNLGAPQVTVYNPEKDSVNFDHAYTISPNRRPMWSEDLTRLFYGIHPLELAEKKEEKKEVDQDSVKKAEAEAMKKIMADTTIKSISDLQKAIAKLDSGKVKEKKENDAKKPDMTIWHWNDSRLQSRQQVMQNQDKNYSFWAMYDVTAGKHIQLQDSSMRDLNILEKERYALGSDFQAYELDGNLDGQSYRDFYIVDLKTGEKKELFTKFYLPNYSSFPRVSPDGGKLIYGLDGHYYIYDIPTGQSRNITEGMPVSFINVEDDHNIEKPLYGALGWSSDSKYVLLRDGWDIWQVPVSSSSKETPINLTVNGRADQIRYQYRFTLDPEEKGIDLSKPAYIRTYGEWTKKSGIVQLSPAKKGGLTAGAKVLIWEDANIGTLSKAKNAESYFLYKEKFNEPTQVYLTDASISSLQQVTENAPDADKYAWSAGTMLVDYVSDKGDKLQGTLFLPAGYVEGQKYPTVVYYYEKLSQTRHNWSNPGYSGTGWNPNVYTSNGFAVFIPDIVYKLDDPGMSAVWCVIPAVKEAIKTGVIDENNIGIHGHSWGGYQTSFLITQTKMFKAAAAGAPLTNMISMYDL
;
A
#
# COMPACT_ATOMS: atom_id res chain seq x y z
N MET A 1 2.57 79.17 11.19
CA MET A 1 2.92 77.83 11.74
C MET A 1 2.22 76.64 11.05
N ILE A 2 1.17 76.82 10.25
CA ILE A 2 0.37 75.69 9.73
C ILE A 2 0.94 75.04 8.45
N ARG A 3 1.71 75.76 7.63
CA ARG A 3 2.29 75.21 6.37
C ARG A 3 3.48 74.25 6.57
N LYS A 4 4.17 74.31 7.72
CA LYS A 4 5.32 73.42 8.01
C LYS A 4 4.91 72.06 8.60
N HIS A 5 3.64 71.86 8.98
CA HIS A 5 3.17 70.60 9.56
C HIS A 5 2.43 69.73 8.55
N ILE A 6 1.90 70.31 7.47
CA ILE A 6 1.23 69.55 6.39
C ILE A 6 2.25 68.82 5.50
N LEU A 7 3.42 69.41 5.24
CA LEU A 7 4.48 68.76 4.47
C LEU A 7 5.14 67.59 5.22
N THR A 8 5.25 67.66 6.54
CA THR A 8 5.79 66.57 7.37
C THR A 8 4.79 65.42 7.51
N PHE A 9 3.49 65.71 7.53
CA PHE A 9 2.43 64.69 7.59
C PHE A 9 2.30 63.89 6.28
N TRP A 10 2.53 64.52 5.12
CA TRP A 10 2.57 63.83 3.82
C TRP A 10 3.86 63.02 3.61
N ALA A 11 5.00 63.48 4.12
CA ALA A 11 6.25 62.71 4.08
C ALA A 11 6.21 61.45 4.96
N LEU A 12 5.50 61.48 6.09
CA LEU A 12 5.28 60.30 6.95
C LEU A 12 4.31 59.27 6.33
N PHE A 13 3.33 59.69 5.53
CA PHE A 13 2.44 58.79 4.80
C PHE A 13 3.10 58.13 3.57
N LEU A 14 4.08 58.81 2.95
CA LEU A 14 4.88 58.26 1.84
C LEU A 14 5.99 57.31 2.32
N ILE A 15 6.41 57.38 3.59
CA ILE A 15 7.37 56.43 4.18
C ILE A 15 6.65 55.20 4.78
N ALA A 16 5.38 55.33 5.18
CA ALA A 16 4.57 54.21 5.71
C ALA A 16 3.93 53.32 4.62
N SER A 17 4.01 53.69 3.35
CA SER A 17 3.49 52.91 2.21
C SER A 17 4.58 52.09 1.46
N LEU A 18 5.82 52.16 1.92
CA LEU A 18 6.90 51.25 1.54
C LEU A 18 7.08 50.15 2.61
N ALA A 19 5.99 49.50 2.99
CA ALA A 19 6.14 48.11 3.40
C ALA A 19 6.54 47.36 2.12
N PHE A 20 7.84 47.17 1.90
CA PHE A 20 8.31 46.21 0.91
C PHE A 20 7.58 44.90 1.24
N ALA A 21 6.61 44.52 0.41
CA ALA A 21 6.15 43.14 0.36
C ALA A 21 7.43 42.35 0.12
N GLN A 22 7.87 41.60 1.13
CA GLN A 22 9.07 40.81 1.02
C GLN A 22 8.78 39.78 -0.08
N ASP A 23 9.45 39.90 -1.23
CA ASP A 23 9.25 38.96 -2.34
C ASP A 23 9.44 37.54 -1.81
N LEU A 24 8.40 36.72 -1.95
CA LEU A 24 8.44 35.33 -1.52
C LEU A 24 9.56 34.61 -2.28
N LYS A 25 10.37 33.83 -1.57
CA LYS A 25 11.52 33.17 -2.19
C LYS A 25 11.09 31.94 -3.01
N PRO A 26 11.78 31.62 -4.11
CA PRO A 26 11.58 30.36 -4.81
C PRO A 26 12.02 29.16 -3.95
N ILE A 27 11.40 28.00 -4.18
CA ILE A 27 11.79 26.73 -3.54
C ILE A 27 13.10 26.24 -4.14
N THR A 28 14.06 25.88 -3.28
CA THR A 28 15.36 25.34 -3.69
C THR A 28 15.57 23.93 -3.15
N TRP A 29 16.54 23.20 -3.71
CA TRP A 29 16.92 21.87 -3.20
C TRP A 29 17.40 21.87 -1.74
N LYS A 30 17.74 23.03 -1.17
CA LYS A 30 18.16 23.17 0.23
C LYS A 30 16.96 23.21 1.18
N ASP A 31 15.77 23.54 0.68
CA ASP A 31 14.54 23.60 1.47
C ASP A 31 13.87 22.22 1.58
N ILE A 32 14.09 21.35 0.59
CA ILE A 32 13.51 19.99 0.48
C ILE A 32 13.78 19.10 1.72
N PRO A 33 15.02 18.96 2.22
CA PRO A 33 15.32 18.08 3.35
C PRO A 33 14.47 18.38 4.59
N THR A 34 14.21 19.66 4.84
CA THR A 34 13.45 20.15 5.98
C THR A 34 11.99 20.44 5.67
N TRP A 35 11.53 20.15 4.44
CA TRP A 35 10.14 20.39 4.04
C TRP A 35 9.20 19.59 4.93
N LYS A 36 8.35 20.30 5.66
CA LYS A 36 7.42 19.71 6.62
C LYS A 36 6.06 19.53 5.97
N TYR A 37 5.52 18.32 6.01
CA TYR A 37 4.22 18.02 5.40
C TYR A 37 3.52 16.86 6.11
N MET A 38 2.21 16.71 5.88
CA MET A 38 1.38 15.61 6.34
C MET A 38 1.31 14.53 5.26
N PRO A 39 1.80 13.30 5.51
CA PRO A 39 1.56 12.17 4.62
C PRO A 39 0.06 11.85 4.53
N GLY A 40 -0.41 11.35 3.38
CA GLY A 40 -1.84 11.09 3.16
C GLY A 40 -2.50 10.08 4.11
N SER A 41 -1.72 9.26 4.82
CA SER A 41 -2.20 8.31 5.84
C SER A 41 -2.05 8.81 7.27
N ALA A 42 -1.54 10.03 7.47
CA ALA A 42 -1.16 10.56 8.76
C ALA A 42 -2.25 11.40 9.41
N PHE A 43 -3.53 11.21 9.09
CA PHE A 43 -4.66 11.81 9.79
C PHE A 43 -5.57 10.70 10.34
N GLN A 44 -6.01 10.85 11.60
CA GLN A 44 -6.97 9.97 12.25
C GLN A 44 -8.01 10.78 13.02
N LEU A 45 -9.24 10.30 12.98
CA LEU A 45 -10.33 10.74 13.84
C LEU A 45 -10.62 9.64 14.86
N SER A 46 -10.86 10.00 16.12
CA SER A 46 -11.23 9.03 17.15
C SER A 46 -12.55 8.34 16.79
N PRO A 47 -12.79 7.10 17.27
CA PRO A 47 -14.01 6.36 16.96
C PRO A 47 -15.30 7.12 17.25
N ASP A 48 -15.33 7.91 18.32
CA ASP A 48 -16.46 8.76 18.73
C ASP A 48 -16.52 10.14 18.04
N GLY A 49 -15.54 10.45 17.17
CA GLY A 49 -15.45 11.71 16.44
C GLY A 49 -15.09 12.94 17.29
N GLN A 50 -14.71 12.78 18.56
CA GLN A 50 -14.45 13.89 19.48
C GLN A 50 -13.00 14.40 19.44
N TRP A 51 -12.06 13.56 19.02
CA TRP A 51 -10.64 13.88 18.95
C TRP A 51 -10.10 13.58 17.57
N MET A 52 -9.09 14.34 17.16
CA MET A 52 -8.35 14.09 15.94
C MET A 52 -6.85 14.15 16.21
N ALA A 53 -6.09 13.41 15.41
CA ALA A 53 -4.64 13.47 15.41
C ALA A 53 -4.11 13.49 13.99
N TYR A 54 -3.05 14.25 13.75
CA TYR A 54 -2.31 14.17 12.49
C TYR A 54 -0.80 14.33 12.66
N GLY A 55 -0.05 13.64 11.81
CA GLY A 55 1.41 13.64 11.81
C GLY A 55 1.98 14.57 10.72
N LEU A 56 2.95 15.40 11.10
CA LEU A 56 3.79 16.16 10.18
C LEU A 56 5.20 15.57 10.18
N VAL A 57 5.74 15.28 9.00
CA VAL A 57 7.07 14.66 8.82
C VAL A 57 7.99 15.54 7.99
N GLN A 58 9.28 15.23 8.01
CA GLN A 58 10.33 15.85 7.20
C GLN A 58 11.22 14.74 6.62
N LEU A 59 11.79 14.96 5.44
CA LEU A 59 12.66 13.98 4.78
C LEU A 59 13.97 13.75 5.56
N GLU A 60 14.61 14.82 6.01
CA GLU A 60 15.84 14.81 6.79
C GLU A 60 15.65 15.57 8.11
N GLY A 61 14.62 15.21 8.85
CA GLY A 61 14.29 15.86 10.12
C GLY A 61 13.42 15.01 11.02
N ASP A 62 12.98 15.65 12.10
CA ASP A 62 12.10 15.04 13.10
C ASP A 62 10.66 15.45 12.82
N GLY A 63 9.77 14.46 12.88
CA GLY A 63 8.34 14.66 12.77
C GLY A 63 7.70 15.07 14.10
N GLU A 64 6.43 15.39 14.00
CA GLU A 64 5.55 15.66 15.14
C GLU A 64 4.13 15.14 14.90
N ILE A 65 3.41 14.90 15.98
CA ILE A 65 1.98 14.60 15.98
C ILE A 65 1.25 15.76 16.64
N ILE A 66 0.20 16.23 16.00
CA ILE A 66 -0.75 17.18 16.53
C ILE A 66 -1.96 16.39 17.00
N LEU A 67 -2.36 16.54 18.26
CA LEU A 67 -3.57 15.98 18.85
C LEU A 67 -4.47 17.13 19.28
N GLN A 68 -5.75 17.06 18.95
CA GLN A 68 -6.69 18.15 19.23
C GLN A 68 -8.11 17.60 19.41
N LYS A 69 -8.88 18.21 20.31
CA LYS A 69 -10.32 17.99 20.43
C LYS A 69 -11.03 18.72 19.30
N VAL A 70 -11.94 18.02 18.63
CA VAL A 70 -12.72 18.56 17.52
C VAL A 70 -13.54 19.76 17.99
N GLY A 71 -13.43 20.88 17.26
CA GLY A 71 -14.13 22.12 17.59
C GLY A 71 -13.48 22.98 18.69
N ASP A 72 -12.32 22.59 19.24
CA ASP A 72 -11.61 23.35 20.26
C ASP A 72 -10.12 23.49 19.92
N GLU A 73 -9.74 24.60 19.29
CA GLU A 73 -8.35 24.91 18.92
C GLU A 73 -7.42 25.08 20.12
N ASN A 74 -7.95 25.49 21.28
CA ASN A 74 -7.15 25.68 22.49
C ASN A 74 -6.70 24.35 23.10
N SER A 75 -7.32 23.24 22.69
CA SER A 75 -6.94 21.89 23.12
C SER A 75 -5.73 21.31 22.34
N LYS A 76 -5.23 22.00 21.32
CA LYS A 76 -4.15 21.53 20.44
C LYS A 76 -2.87 21.25 21.23
N LYS A 77 -2.37 20.01 21.15
CA LYS A 77 -1.09 19.56 21.70
C LYS A 77 -0.19 19.05 20.58
N THR A 78 1.08 19.42 20.61
CA THR A 78 2.09 18.96 19.65
C THR A 78 3.13 18.10 20.34
N PHE A 79 3.31 16.88 19.85
CA PHE A 79 4.28 15.90 20.33
C PHE A 79 5.40 15.72 19.31
N LYS A 80 6.65 15.92 19.72
CA LYS A 80 7.80 15.54 18.87
C LYS A 80 7.92 14.01 18.86
N ILE A 81 8.10 13.43 17.67
CA ILE A 81 8.15 11.97 17.51
C ILE A 81 9.46 11.48 16.90
N GLY A 82 10.45 12.34 16.69
CA GLY A 82 11.71 11.95 16.02
C GLY A 82 11.51 11.62 14.54
N SER A 83 12.48 10.97 13.92
CA SER A 83 12.56 10.88 12.45
C SER A 83 11.78 9.68 11.91
N THR A 84 10.72 9.92 11.15
CA THR A 84 9.95 8.89 10.43
C THR A 84 9.21 9.52 9.25
N ASN A 85 8.94 8.73 8.20
CA ASN A 85 8.01 9.10 7.14
C ASN A 85 6.61 8.50 7.34
N TYR A 86 6.46 7.62 8.35
CA TYR A 86 5.23 6.88 8.64
C TYR A 86 4.96 6.95 10.15
N PRO A 87 4.34 8.05 10.64
CA PRO A 87 4.01 8.18 12.05
C PRO A 87 3.00 7.11 12.47
N SER A 88 3.33 6.33 13.51
CA SER A 88 2.42 5.37 14.13
C SER A 88 1.63 6.02 15.26
N MET A 89 0.30 5.97 15.16
CA MET A 89 -0.62 6.49 16.16
C MET A 89 -1.94 5.72 16.13
N GLN A 90 -2.64 5.65 17.26
CA GLN A 90 -3.91 4.96 17.39
C GLN A 90 -4.74 5.54 18.54
N PHE A 91 -6.05 5.70 18.29
CA PHE A 91 -7.05 5.88 19.34
C PHE A 91 -7.57 4.52 19.84
N SER A 92 -7.79 4.43 21.15
CA SER A 92 -8.62 3.36 21.74
C SER A 92 -10.06 3.39 21.21
N GLU A 93 -10.73 2.24 21.19
CA GLU A 93 -12.08 2.10 20.61
C GLU A 93 -13.15 2.91 21.35
N ASP A 94 -12.94 3.17 22.64
CA ASP A 94 -13.83 3.97 23.48
C ASP A 94 -13.55 5.48 23.41
N GLY A 95 -12.50 5.92 22.71
CA GLY A 95 -12.14 7.33 22.60
C GLY A 95 -11.53 7.95 23.85
N THR A 96 -11.07 7.15 24.83
CA THR A 96 -10.50 7.66 26.10
C THR A 96 -8.98 7.84 26.04
N TRP A 97 -8.30 7.00 25.27
CA TRP A 97 -6.84 6.92 25.19
C TRP A 97 -6.32 7.11 23.77
N PHE A 98 -5.13 7.69 23.68
CA PHE A 98 -4.36 7.84 22.45
C PHE A 98 -2.94 7.32 22.67
N ALA A 99 -2.43 6.51 21.74
CA ALA A 99 -1.06 5.99 21.80
C ALA A 99 -0.30 6.31 20.50
N TYR A 100 0.96 6.73 20.62
CA TYR A 100 1.83 7.00 19.48
C TYR A 100 3.26 6.47 19.69
N THR A 101 3.99 6.27 18.59
CA THR A 101 5.40 5.88 18.63
C THR A 101 6.29 7.12 18.61
N GLU A 102 7.26 7.18 19.52
CA GLU A 102 8.40 8.09 19.45
C GLU A 102 9.60 7.34 18.86
N TYR A 103 10.16 7.90 17.80
CA TYR A 103 11.29 7.35 17.05
C TYR A 103 12.59 8.04 17.44
N PRO A 104 13.75 7.38 17.22
CA PRO A 104 15.03 8.04 17.29
C PRO A 104 15.08 9.28 16.38
N THR A 105 15.72 10.34 16.87
CA THR A 105 15.86 11.59 16.13
C THR A 105 16.71 11.39 14.88
N PHE A 106 16.54 12.27 13.89
CA PHE A 106 17.31 12.25 12.65
C PHE A 106 18.82 12.30 12.94
N SER A 107 19.23 13.12 13.90
CA SER A 107 20.62 13.22 14.36
C SER A 107 21.14 11.89 14.94
N GLN A 108 20.34 11.22 15.77
CA GLN A 108 20.68 9.91 16.32
C GLN A 108 20.82 8.85 15.22
N LYS A 109 19.89 8.81 14.26
CA LYS A 109 19.95 7.89 13.10
C LYS A 109 21.23 8.09 12.29
N LYS A 110 21.54 9.34 11.93
CA LYS A 110 22.74 9.70 11.17
C LYS A 110 24.04 9.38 11.92
N ALA A 111 24.07 9.61 13.23
CA ALA A 111 25.20 9.24 14.07
C ALA A 111 25.37 7.71 14.16
N ASN A 112 24.27 6.96 14.24
CA ASN A 112 24.28 5.50 14.30
C ASN A 112 24.72 4.87 12.98
N GLU A 113 24.26 5.39 11.84
CA GLU A 113 24.70 4.97 10.51
C GLU A 113 26.21 5.19 10.31
N LYS A 114 26.71 6.37 10.67
CA LYS A 114 28.15 6.70 10.57
C LYS A 114 29.03 5.79 11.44
N SER A 115 28.55 5.48 12.65
CA SER A 115 29.30 4.65 13.61
C SER A 115 29.06 3.14 13.45
N LYS A 116 28.17 2.72 12.54
CA LYS A 116 27.64 1.35 12.46
C LYS A 116 27.18 0.84 13.84
N GLY A 117 26.51 1.71 14.59
CA GLY A 117 26.07 1.44 15.95
C GLY A 117 24.94 0.41 16.03
N LYS A 118 24.58 0.02 17.26
CA LYS A 118 23.50 -0.95 17.52
C LYS A 118 22.16 -0.44 16.97
N PRO A 119 21.19 -1.33 16.67
CA PRO A 119 19.86 -0.91 16.26
C PRO A 119 19.24 0.04 17.29
N LEU A 120 18.86 1.24 16.84
CA LEU A 120 18.17 2.22 17.67
C LEU A 120 16.76 1.70 18.01
N LYS A 121 16.25 2.10 19.17
CA LYS A 121 14.98 1.61 19.71
C LYS A 121 13.96 2.74 19.74
N ASN A 122 12.69 2.38 19.53
CA ASN A 122 11.57 3.30 19.63
C ASN A 122 10.98 3.28 21.04
N LYS A 123 10.10 4.24 21.33
CA LYS A 123 9.26 4.26 22.52
C LYS A 123 7.80 4.27 22.11
N ALA A 124 6.91 3.84 23.01
CA ALA A 124 5.48 4.11 22.88
C ALA A 124 5.05 5.07 23.99
N ILE A 125 4.27 6.07 23.61
CA ILE A 125 3.69 7.05 24.52
C ILE A 125 2.19 6.85 24.54
N LEU A 126 1.63 6.67 25.73
CA LEU A 126 0.20 6.57 25.98
C LEU A 126 -0.28 7.85 26.66
N VAL A 127 -1.34 8.45 26.15
CA VAL A 127 -1.92 9.70 26.62
C VAL A 127 -3.39 9.47 26.96
N LYS A 128 -3.80 9.93 28.14
CA LYS A 128 -5.22 10.00 28.51
C LYS A 128 -5.84 11.26 27.93
N LEU A 129 -6.88 11.10 27.10
CA LEU A 129 -7.50 12.23 26.42
C LEU A 129 -8.21 13.15 27.41
N GLY A 130 -8.01 14.46 27.23
CA GLY A 130 -8.47 15.49 28.17
C GLY A 130 -7.60 15.66 29.44
N SER A 131 -6.52 14.88 29.60
CA SER A 131 -5.52 15.05 30.67
C SER A 131 -4.15 15.47 30.11
N ASP A 132 -3.25 15.91 31.00
CA ASP A 132 -1.82 16.06 30.73
C ASP A 132 -1.01 14.80 31.09
N ASP A 133 -1.67 13.78 31.65
CA ASP A 133 -1.05 12.52 32.02
C ASP A 133 -0.57 11.76 30.78
N LYS A 134 0.71 11.37 30.81
CA LYS A 134 1.33 10.52 29.80
C LYS A 134 2.15 9.42 30.45
N ILE A 135 2.22 8.29 29.76
CA ILE A 135 2.95 7.10 30.18
C ILE A 135 3.87 6.68 29.05
N GLU A 136 5.12 6.42 29.39
CA GLU A 136 6.19 6.14 28.45
C GLU A 136 6.66 4.70 28.62
N PHE A 137 6.72 3.99 27.50
CA PHE A 137 7.26 2.64 27.42
C PHE A 137 8.52 2.67 26.58
N GLU A 138 9.64 2.30 27.18
CA GLU A 138 10.94 2.23 26.52
C GLU A 138 11.10 0.97 25.66
N ASN A 139 12.00 1.03 24.68
CA ASN A 139 12.39 -0.10 23.86
C ASN A 139 11.24 -0.83 23.17
N VAL A 140 10.27 -0.12 22.59
CA VAL A 140 9.06 -0.71 22.01
C VAL A 140 9.26 -1.07 20.53
N SER A 141 8.76 -2.25 20.14
CA SER A 141 8.68 -2.68 18.75
C SER A 141 7.30 -2.39 18.14
N ASN A 142 6.23 -2.72 18.86
CA ASN A 142 4.84 -2.39 18.50
C ASN A 142 3.95 -2.38 19.76
N TYR A 143 2.70 -1.92 19.59
CA TYR A 143 1.68 -1.95 20.65
C TYR A 143 0.28 -2.11 20.04
N ALA A 144 -0.70 -2.53 20.85
CA ALA A 144 -2.09 -2.59 20.45
C ALA A 144 -3.04 -2.45 21.66
N PHE A 145 -4.11 -1.68 21.51
CA PHE A 145 -5.24 -1.70 22.45
C PHE A 145 -6.03 -3.00 22.33
N ASN A 146 -6.67 -3.44 23.41
CA ASN A 146 -7.50 -4.64 23.42
C ASN A 146 -8.89 -4.43 22.79
N GLY A 147 -8.95 -3.94 21.54
CA GLY A 147 -10.19 -3.82 20.78
C GLY A 147 -11.28 -3.04 21.52
N LYS A 148 -12.54 -3.51 21.41
CA LYS A 148 -13.72 -2.80 21.95
C LYS A 148 -13.68 -2.56 23.46
N ALA A 149 -13.02 -3.43 24.23
CA ALA A 149 -12.97 -3.29 25.68
C ALA A 149 -12.16 -2.05 26.11
N SER A 150 -11.12 -1.66 25.37
CA SER A 150 -10.29 -0.47 25.65
C SER A 150 -9.82 -0.38 27.12
N THR A 151 -9.49 -1.51 27.75
CA THR A 151 -9.04 -1.59 29.14
C THR A 151 -7.55 -1.86 29.29
N VAL A 152 -6.88 -2.28 28.21
CA VAL A 152 -5.48 -2.68 28.21
C VAL A 152 -4.76 -2.17 26.96
N LEU A 153 -3.50 -1.79 27.14
CA LEU A 153 -2.51 -1.63 26.07
C LEU A 153 -1.48 -2.76 26.18
N ALA A 154 -1.37 -3.58 25.14
CA ALA A 154 -0.26 -4.53 25.01
C ALA A 154 0.91 -3.84 24.32
N VAL A 155 2.11 -3.92 24.91
CA VAL A 155 3.32 -3.25 24.44
C VAL A 155 4.43 -4.27 24.28
N ASN A 156 4.81 -4.57 23.04
CA ASN A 156 5.85 -5.55 22.76
C ASN A 156 7.23 -4.88 22.73
N LEU A 157 8.13 -5.35 23.59
CA LEU A 157 9.48 -4.83 23.69
C LEU A 157 10.35 -5.33 22.53
N SER A 158 11.33 -4.54 22.16
CA SER A 158 12.30 -4.87 21.13
C SER A 158 13.31 -5.86 21.68
N LYS A 159 13.60 -6.91 20.91
CA LYS A 159 14.63 -7.90 21.26
C LYS A 159 16.00 -7.26 21.53
N GLU A 160 16.71 -7.77 22.53
CA GLU A 160 18.12 -7.43 22.78
C GLU A 160 19.05 -8.27 21.86
N GLY A 161 19.91 -7.62 21.07
CA GLY A 161 20.91 -8.28 20.20
C GLY A 161 20.88 -7.83 18.73
N ASN A 162 21.97 -8.11 17.98
CA ASN A 162 22.04 -7.85 16.54
C ASN A 162 21.10 -8.81 15.79
N GLY A 163 20.16 -8.27 15.01
CA GLY A 163 19.11 -8.99 14.28
C GLY A 163 19.57 -9.94 13.16
N ASN A 164 20.79 -10.47 13.21
CA ASN A 164 21.29 -11.49 12.30
C ASN A 164 21.54 -12.80 13.05
N GLY A 165 20.60 -13.77 12.93
CA GLY A 165 20.92 -15.20 13.04
C GLY A 165 20.72 -15.90 14.39
N GLY A 166 19.54 -15.83 15.00
CA GLY A 166 19.17 -16.75 16.10
C GLY A 166 17.76 -17.30 15.93
N ASP A 167 17.59 -18.62 16.09
CA ASP A 167 16.34 -19.39 15.95
C ASP A 167 15.15 -18.90 16.83
N VAL A 168 15.34 -17.88 17.67
CA VAL A 168 14.42 -17.43 18.73
C VAL A 168 13.69 -16.14 18.32
N ARG A 169 12.36 -16.15 18.28
CA ARG A 169 11.57 -14.95 17.92
C ARG A 169 11.01 -14.16 19.09
N GLY A 170 10.92 -14.76 20.28
CA GLY A 170 10.26 -14.14 21.42
C GLY A 170 10.93 -12.87 21.95
N SER A 171 10.11 -11.94 22.42
CA SER A 171 10.48 -10.77 23.22
C SER A 171 9.46 -10.55 24.34
N ASP A 172 9.76 -9.66 25.28
CA ASP A 172 8.84 -9.39 26.39
C ASP A 172 7.62 -8.59 25.93
N LEU A 173 6.43 -9.02 26.33
CA LEU A 173 5.16 -8.33 26.10
C LEU A 173 4.61 -7.80 27.41
N LEU A 174 4.53 -6.47 27.53
CA LEU A 174 3.92 -5.81 28.68
C LEU A 174 2.41 -5.65 28.45
N ILE A 175 1.61 -6.15 29.37
CA ILE A 175 0.16 -5.94 29.45
C ILE A 175 -0.08 -4.82 30.45
N TYR A 176 -0.37 -3.62 29.94
CA TYR A 176 -0.60 -2.44 30.75
C TYR A 176 -2.11 -2.20 30.95
N HIS A 177 -2.58 -2.27 32.19
CA HIS A 177 -3.99 -2.04 32.54
C HIS A 177 -4.29 -0.55 32.71
N LEU A 178 -5.11 -0.01 31.83
CA LEU A 178 -5.35 1.44 31.69
C LEU A 178 -6.04 2.06 32.91
N ASN A 179 -6.88 1.30 33.62
CA ASN A 179 -7.63 1.81 34.78
C ASN A 179 -6.87 1.70 36.10
N SER A 180 -6.02 0.67 36.26
CA SER A 180 -5.31 0.40 37.52
C SER A 180 -3.84 0.82 37.49
N GLU A 181 -3.36 1.20 36.31
CA GLU A 181 -1.98 1.57 36.01
C GLU A 181 -0.94 0.47 36.32
N LYS A 182 -1.40 -0.77 36.44
CA LYS A 182 -0.55 -1.93 36.70
C LYS A 182 -0.09 -2.58 35.41
N SER A 183 1.17 -3.03 35.41
CA SER A 183 1.76 -3.77 34.30
C SER A 183 1.98 -5.24 34.68
N GLN A 184 1.79 -6.13 33.72
CA GLN A 184 2.20 -7.52 33.78
C GLN A 184 3.12 -7.85 32.61
N ASN A 185 4.24 -8.51 32.87
CA ASN A 185 5.15 -8.96 31.82
C ASN A 185 4.84 -10.41 31.42
N LEU A 186 4.76 -10.66 30.12
CA LEU A 186 4.73 -11.98 29.51
C LEU A 186 6.04 -12.17 28.72
N GLY A 187 6.90 -13.07 29.19
CA GLY A 187 8.23 -13.24 28.61
C GLY A 187 8.24 -14.09 27.32
N ASN A 188 9.19 -13.80 26.43
CA ASN A 188 9.46 -14.55 25.20
C ASN A 188 8.26 -14.68 24.24
N VAL A 189 7.37 -13.69 24.18
CA VAL A 189 6.24 -13.65 23.25
C VAL A 189 6.71 -13.35 21.83
N ALA A 190 6.37 -14.22 20.89
CA ALA A 190 6.75 -14.11 19.48
C ALA A 190 5.65 -13.52 18.58
N ASP A 191 4.38 -13.69 18.97
CA ASP A 191 3.19 -13.23 18.26
C ASP A 191 2.08 -13.04 19.29
N PHE A 192 1.23 -12.02 19.12
CA PHE A 192 0.09 -11.76 20.00
C PHE A 192 -1.03 -11.02 19.25
N SER A 193 -2.26 -11.26 19.66
CA SER A 193 -3.42 -10.55 19.11
C SER A 193 -4.63 -10.65 20.04
N PHE A 194 -5.35 -9.54 20.21
CA PHE A 194 -6.63 -9.52 20.90
C PHE A 194 -7.78 -9.94 19.98
N ASN A 195 -8.79 -10.60 20.53
CA ASN A 195 -10.05 -10.76 19.83
C ASN A 195 -10.79 -9.41 19.68
N LYS A 196 -11.72 -9.32 18.73
CA LYS A 196 -12.46 -8.08 18.41
C LYS A 196 -13.13 -7.43 19.62
N ALA A 197 -13.67 -8.25 20.54
CA ALA A 197 -14.32 -7.78 21.76
C ALA A 197 -13.33 -7.27 22.82
N GLY A 198 -12.07 -7.68 22.78
CA GLY A 198 -11.05 -7.29 23.76
C GLY A 198 -10.97 -8.13 25.01
N THR A 199 -11.76 -9.19 25.08
CA THR A 199 -11.89 -10.05 26.27
C THR A 199 -10.78 -11.08 26.37
N TYR A 200 -10.15 -11.44 25.25
CA TYR A 200 -9.10 -12.45 25.17
C TYR A 200 -7.89 -11.95 24.39
N LEU A 201 -6.71 -12.32 24.88
CA LEU A 201 -5.43 -12.21 24.20
C LEU A 201 -4.92 -13.61 23.87
N ALA A 202 -4.75 -13.91 22.59
CA ALA A 202 -4.00 -15.08 22.14
C ALA A 202 -2.56 -14.66 21.92
N TYR A 203 -1.60 -15.47 22.39
CA TYR A 203 -0.18 -15.20 22.17
C TYR A 203 0.64 -16.49 22.08
N THR A 204 1.78 -16.43 21.41
CA THR A 204 2.72 -17.54 21.26
C THR A 204 4.02 -17.25 21.98
N VAL A 205 4.61 -18.25 22.61
CA VAL A 205 5.93 -18.14 23.26
C VAL A 205 6.99 -18.85 22.42
N ASP A 206 8.14 -18.20 22.21
CA ASP A 206 9.32 -18.74 21.54
C ASP A 206 10.63 -18.37 22.26
N ALA A 207 11.10 -19.27 23.12
CA ALA A 207 12.28 -19.13 23.97
C ALA A 207 13.50 -19.88 23.41
N ALA A 208 14.71 -19.50 23.84
CA ALA A 208 15.98 -19.94 23.23
C ALA A 208 16.26 -21.44 23.24
N ASN A 209 15.75 -22.15 24.25
CA ASN A 209 15.85 -23.61 24.40
C ASN A 209 14.50 -24.30 24.18
N GLN A 210 13.53 -23.59 23.58
CA GLN A 210 12.14 -24.01 23.37
C GLN A 210 11.40 -24.41 24.66
N SER A 211 11.95 -24.08 25.83
CA SER A 211 11.31 -24.39 27.11
C SER A 211 10.19 -23.39 27.38
N GLY A 212 8.97 -23.90 27.51
CA GLY A 212 7.77 -23.06 27.61
C GLY A 212 7.30 -22.51 26.26
N ASN A 213 7.82 -23.01 25.13
CA ASN A 213 7.20 -22.71 23.84
C ASN A 213 5.77 -23.26 23.83
N GLY A 214 4.86 -22.48 23.26
CA GLY A 214 3.45 -22.85 23.30
C GLY A 214 2.52 -21.78 22.75
N LEU A 215 1.26 -22.17 22.70
CA LEU A 215 0.12 -21.32 22.41
C LEU A 215 -0.66 -21.08 23.69
N TYR A 216 -0.93 -19.81 23.98
CA TYR A 216 -1.53 -19.38 25.23
C TYR A 216 -2.75 -18.50 24.97
N LEU A 217 -3.72 -18.57 25.88
CA LEU A 217 -4.90 -17.72 25.89
C LEU A 217 -5.04 -17.06 27.25
N MET A 218 -5.03 -15.73 27.26
CA MET A 218 -5.26 -14.94 28.46
C MET A 218 -6.68 -14.36 28.44
N ASN A 219 -7.45 -14.61 29.48
CA ASN A 219 -8.64 -13.82 29.78
C ASN A 219 -8.19 -12.51 30.41
N VAL A 220 -8.44 -11.40 29.72
CA VAL A 220 -7.86 -10.08 30.06
C VAL A 220 -8.44 -9.54 31.37
N ALA A 221 -9.75 -9.68 31.57
CA ALA A 221 -10.43 -9.15 32.75
C ALA A 221 -10.10 -9.95 34.03
N GLY A 222 -10.07 -11.28 33.92
CA GLY A 222 -9.79 -12.18 35.04
C GLY A 222 -8.29 -12.39 35.32
N ASN A 223 -7.41 -11.85 34.46
CA ASN A 223 -5.98 -12.09 34.48
C ASN A 223 -5.61 -13.59 34.66
N SER A 224 -6.28 -14.45 33.91
CA SER A 224 -6.04 -15.89 33.93
C SER A 224 -5.48 -16.35 32.59
N ILE A 225 -4.40 -17.12 32.64
CA ILE A 225 -3.71 -17.65 31.48
C ILE A 225 -3.97 -19.15 31.41
N GLN A 226 -4.40 -19.61 30.24
CA GLN A 226 -4.55 -21.02 29.92
C GLN A 226 -3.51 -21.40 28.86
N ILE A 227 -2.82 -22.51 29.10
CA ILE A 227 -1.93 -23.14 28.12
C ILE A 227 -2.80 -23.99 27.21
N LEU A 228 -2.82 -23.67 25.93
CA LEU A 228 -3.66 -24.36 24.95
C LEU A 228 -2.92 -25.53 24.28
N ASP A 229 -1.64 -25.31 23.95
CA ASP A 229 -0.73 -26.34 23.48
C ASP A 229 0.70 -25.93 23.86
N SER A 230 1.55 -26.89 24.24
CA SER A 230 2.97 -26.63 24.54
C SER A 230 3.81 -27.82 24.14
N ASP A 231 4.92 -27.54 23.45
CA ASP A 231 5.80 -28.56 22.89
C ASP A 231 7.17 -27.92 22.54
N LYS A 232 8.16 -28.76 22.21
CA LYS A 232 9.42 -28.32 21.60
C LYS A 232 9.21 -27.96 20.12
N ALA A 233 8.42 -26.91 19.90
CA ALA A 233 7.98 -26.45 18.59
C ALA A 233 7.94 -24.92 18.54
N SER A 234 7.85 -24.35 17.34
CA SER A 234 7.63 -22.91 17.13
C SER A 234 6.18 -22.66 16.73
N TYR A 235 5.47 -21.82 17.48
CA TYR A 235 4.09 -21.42 17.20
C TYR A 235 4.08 -20.05 16.51
N ARG A 236 3.20 -19.85 15.54
CA ARG A 236 3.12 -18.58 14.78
C ARG A 236 1.79 -18.39 14.05
N SER A 237 1.61 -17.20 13.47
CA SER A 237 0.55 -16.89 12.52
C SER A 237 -0.84 -16.99 13.17
N LEU A 238 -0.99 -16.43 14.37
CA LEU A 238 -2.28 -16.35 15.07
C LEU A 238 -3.33 -15.72 14.17
N ALA A 239 -4.54 -16.25 14.08
CA ALA A 239 -5.59 -15.73 13.20
C ALA A 239 -6.98 -15.88 13.82
N TRP A 240 -7.56 -14.77 14.28
CA TRP A 240 -8.93 -14.73 14.79
C TRP A 240 -9.95 -14.86 13.67
N THR A 241 -11.10 -15.48 13.97
CA THR A 241 -12.31 -15.35 13.16
C THR A 241 -12.78 -13.90 13.15
N GLU A 242 -13.56 -13.50 12.14
CA GLU A 242 -14.11 -12.15 12.03
C GLU A 242 -14.92 -11.73 13.28
N LYS A 243 -15.63 -12.69 13.90
CA LYS A 243 -16.36 -12.50 15.16
C LYS A 243 -15.46 -12.42 16.39
N GLY A 244 -14.24 -12.98 16.33
CA GLY A 244 -13.31 -13.07 17.45
C GLY A 244 -13.72 -14.10 18.51
N ASP A 245 -14.46 -15.14 18.12
CA ASP A 245 -14.95 -16.23 18.97
C ASP A 245 -14.14 -17.53 18.84
N ALA A 246 -13.25 -17.59 17.86
CA ALA A 246 -12.29 -18.67 17.64
C ALA A 246 -11.04 -18.12 16.94
N PHE A 247 -9.95 -18.89 16.96
CA PHE A 247 -8.74 -18.56 16.22
C PHE A 247 -7.94 -19.81 15.84
N ALA A 248 -7.05 -19.65 14.85
CA ALA A 248 -6.13 -20.69 14.41
C ALA A 248 -4.67 -20.22 14.55
N ALA A 249 -3.74 -21.18 14.61
CA ALA A 249 -2.30 -20.97 14.63
C ALA A 249 -1.57 -22.13 13.96
N LEU A 250 -0.32 -21.92 13.59
CA LEU A 250 0.58 -22.97 13.09
C LEU A 250 1.55 -23.40 14.18
N LYS A 251 1.81 -24.71 14.24
CA LYS A 251 2.84 -25.33 15.07
C LYS A 251 3.89 -25.97 14.17
N MET A 252 5.14 -25.54 14.29
CA MET A 252 6.25 -25.96 13.43
C MET A 252 7.28 -26.76 14.23
N VAL A 253 7.52 -28.00 13.84
CA VAL A 253 8.46 -28.93 14.49
C VAL A 253 9.69 -29.11 13.60
N LYS A 254 10.87 -28.81 14.14
CA LYS A 254 12.13 -28.90 13.39
C LYS A 254 12.50 -30.37 13.16
N ASP A 255 12.72 -30.75 11.90
CA ASP A 255 13.24 -32.06 11.52
C ASP A 255 14.54 -31.89 10.75
N LYS A 256 15.67 -32.32 11.34
CA LYS A 256 17.01 -32.17 10.74
C LYS A 256 17.17 -32.93 9.41
N LYS A 257 16.27 -33.87 9.11
CA LYS A 257 16.28 -34.61 7.84
C LYS A 257 15.87 -33.74 6.66
N TYR A 258 15.08 -32.69 6.90
CA TYR A 258 14.48 -31.87 5.85
C TYR A 258 14.91 -30.42 5.94
N LYS A 259 14.80 -29.68 4.84
CA LYS A 259 15.05 -28.23 4.81
C LYS A 259 13.92 -27.45 5.49
N GLN A 260 12.69 -27.95 5.39
CA GLN A 260 11.49 -27.35 5.97
C GLN A 260 11.15 -27.98 7.33
N ASP A 261 10.58 -27.17 8.22
CA ASP A 261 9.98 -27.66 9.46
C ASP A 261 8.70 -28.44 9.14
N LYS A 262 8.40 -29.46 9.95
CA LYS A 262 7.12 -30.18 9.87
C LYS A 262 6.02 -29.37 10.53
N GLY A 263 5.05 -28.93 9.73
CA GLY A 263 3.94 -28.10 10.19
C GLY A 263 2.73 -28.91 10.67
N GLN A 264 2.02 -28.33 11.64
CA GLN A 264 0.73 -28.75 12.16
C GLN A 264 -0.18 -27.51 12.24
N VAL A 265 -1.50 -27.71 12.15
CA VAL A 265 -2.47 -26.62 12.35
C VAL A 265 -3.20 -26.82 13.68
N VAL A 266 -3.33 -25.73 14.44
CA VAL A 266 -4.02 -25.69 15.73
C VAL A 266 -5.23 -24.77 15.59
N GLY A 267 -6.42 -25.29 15.88
CA GLY A 267 -7.66 -24.52 15.92
C GLY A 267 -8.21 -24.47 17.34
N VAL A 268 -8.60 -23.27 17.79
CA VAL A 268 -9.14 -23.03 19.13
C VAL A 268 -10.50 -22.36 19.03
N LYS A 269 -11.51 -22.92 19.70
CA LYS A 269 -12.87 -22.35 19.81
C LYS A 269 -13.40 -22.49 21.23
N ASN A 270 -14.59 -21.95 21.50
CA ASN A 270 -15.23 -21.99 22.82
C ASN A 270 -14.35 -21.39 23.93
N LEU A 271 -13.88 -20.15 23.75
CA LEU A 271 -12.80 -19.52 24.53
C LEU A 271 -12.99 -19.49 26.06
N GLY A 272 -14.22 -19.62 26.57
CA GLY A 272 -14.47 -19.74 28.02
C GLY A 272 -14.04 -21.08 28.62
N ALA A 273 -14.14 -22.15 27.83
CA ALA A 273 -13.61 -23.47 28.12
C ALA A 273 -12.97 -24.01 26.83
N PRO A 274 -11.76 -23.52 26.48
CA PRO A 274 -11.20 -23.68 25.15
C PRO A 274 -11.16 -25.12 24.68
N GLN A 275 -11.68 -25.34 23.48
CA GLN A 275 -11.56 -26.59 22.76
C GLN A 275 -10.43 -26.43 21.74
N VAL A 276 -9.36 -27.20 21.94
CA VAL A 276 -8.18 -27.20 21.08
C VAL A 276 -8.23 -28.40 20.15
N THR A 277 -8.15 -28.14 18.85
CA THR A 277 -8.00 -29.15 17.80
C THR A 277 -6.59 -29.03 17.23
N VAL A 278 -5.84 -30.14 17.20
CA VAL A 278 -4.52 -30.20 16.57
C VAL A 278 -4.57 -31.23 15.45
N TYR A 279 -4.39 -30.80 14.21
CA TYR A 279 -4.20 -31.70 13.08
C TYR A 279 -2.70 -31.87 12.80
N ASN A 280 -2.23 -33.12 12.93
CA ASN A 280 -0.84 -33.52 12.64
C ASN A 280 -0.81 -34.40 11.38
N PRO A 281 -0.31 -33.88 10.24
CA PRO A 281 -0.16 -34.64 9.00
C PRO A 281 0.60 -35.95 9.12
N GLU A 282 1.60 -36.05 10.02
CA GLU A 282 2.38 -37.28 10.20
C GLU A 282 1.54 -38.48 10.66
N LYS A 283 0.41 -38.21 11.34
CA LYS A 283 -0.51 -39.23 11.83
C LYS A 283 -1.58 -39.62 10.82
N ASP A 284 -1.66 -38.92 9.69
CA ASP A 284 -2.64 -39.15 8.64
C ASP A 284 -1.97 -39.84 7.45
N SER A 285 -1.99 -41.17 7.46
CA SER A 285 -1.43 -41.99 6.37
C SER A 285 -2.41 -42.22 5.22
N VAL A 286 -3.66 -41.73 5.35
CA VAL A 286 -4.74 -42.04 4.41
C VAL A 286 -5.06 -40.85 3.52
N ASN A 287 -5.13 -39.64 4.08
CA ASN A 287 -5.61 -38.47 3.36
C ASN A 287 -4.52 -37.43 3.08
N PHE A 288 -3.37 -37.49 3.74
CA PHE A 288 -2.28 -36.53 3.55
C PHE A 288 -1.11 -37.13 2.78
N ASP A 289 -0.62 -36.44 1.75
CA ASP A 289 0.59 -36.84 1.02
C ASP A 289 1.86 -36.44 1.81
N HIS A 290 2.62 -37.45 2.26
CA HIS A 290 3.84 -37.25 3.07
C HIS A 290 5.03 -36.69 2.27
N ALA A 291 4.88 -36.46 0.96
CA ALA A 291 5.79 -35.62 0.18
C ALA A 291 5.65 -34.12 0.53
N TYR A 292 4.63 -33.73 1.29
CA TYR A 292 4.34 -32.35 1.69
C TYR A 292 4.42 -32.16 3.21
N THR A 293 4.36 -30.90 3.63
CA THR A 293 4.09 -30.51 5.02
C THR A 293 3.26 -29.22 5.06
N ILE A 294 2.70 -28.87 6.22
CA ILE A 294 1.99 -27.60 6.38
C ILE A 294 2.98 -26.44 6.33
N SER A 295 2.73 -25.48 5.44
CA SER A 295 3.62 -24.37 5.16
C SER A 295 3.49 -23.26 6.22
N PRO A 296 4.60 -22.71 6.72
CA PRO A 296 4.57 -21.54 7.60
C PRO A 296 4.23 -20.23 6.87
N ASN A 297 4.16 -20.25 5.53
CA ASN A 297 4.02 -19.06 4.70
C ASN A 297 2.57 -18.68 4.39
N ARG A 298 1.59 -19.47 4.87
CA ARG A 298 0.17 -19.17 4.75
C ARG A 298 -0.47 -19.18 6.11
N ARG A 299 -1.05 -18.03 6.50
CA ARG A 299 -1.77 -17.88 7.77
C ARG A 299 -2.98 -18.83 7.78
N PRO A 300 -3.17 -19.67 8.81
CA PRO A 300 -4.31 -20.56 8.90
C PRO A 300 -5.57 -19.77 9.24
N MET A 301 -6.74 -20.36 8.99
CA MET A 301 -8.02 -19.75 9.35
C MET A 301 -9.07 -20.81 9.66
N TRP A 302 -9.99 -20.46 10.56
CA TRP A 302 -11.24 -21.19 10.74
C TRP A 302 -12.24 -20.81 9.65
N SER A 303 -13.11 -21.75 9.28
CA SER A 303 -14.36 -21.43 8.63
C SER A 303 -15.29 -20.63 9.56
N GLU A 304 -16.16 -19.77 8.99
CA GLU A 304 -17.21 -19.01 9.69
C GLU A 304 -18.10 -19.90 10.58
N ASP A 305 -18.33 -21.15 10.15
CA ASP A 305 -19.15 -22.15 10.86
C ASP A 305 -18.36 -22.96 11.92
N LEU A 306 -17.05 -22.72 12.05
CA LEU A 306 -16.13 -23.39 13.00
C LEU A 306 -16.05 -24.92 12.85
N THR A 307 -16.27 -25.42 11.64
CA THR A 307 -16.19 -26.85 11.30
C THR A 307 -14.91 -27.24 10.56
N ARG A 308 -14.23 -26.28 9.92
CA ARG A 308 -13.08 -26.52 9.05
C ARG A 308 -11.91 -25.58 9.39
N LEU A 309 -10.70 -26.09 9.25
CA LEU A 309 -9.46 -25.31 9.33
C LEU A 309 -8.80 -25.28 7.96
N PHE A 310 -8.58 -24.09 7.41
CA PHE A 310 -7.85 -23.89 6.15
C PHE A 310 -6.40 -23.50 6.44
N TYR A 311 -5.46 -24.02 5.63
CA TYR A 311 -4.03 -23.79 5.79
C TYR A 311 -3.28 -24.02 4.46
N GLY A 312 -2.00 -23.64 4.44
CA GLY A 312 -1.12 -23.90 3.29
C GLY A 312 -0.32 -25.19 3.46
N ILE A 313 -0.01 -25.87 2.37
CA ILE A 313 0.94 -26.99 2.30
C ILE A 313 2.02 -26.70 1.25
N HIS A 314 3.22 -27.23 1.45
CA HIS A 314 4.32 -27.12 0.50
C HIS A 314 5.18 -28.40 0.49
N PRO A 315 5.94 -28.67 -0.60
CA PRO A 315 6.78 -29.86 -0.70
C PRO A 315 7.84 -29.92 0.41
N LEU A 316 8.17 -31.13 0.83
CA LEU A 316 9.18 -31.43 1.84
C LEU A 316 10.47 -31.93 1.16
N GLU A 317 11.54 -31.16 1.26
CA GLU A 317 12.83 -31.48 0.61
C GLU A 317 13.85 -32.01 1.61
N LEU A 318 14.61 -33.04 1.22
CA LEU A 318 15.73 -33.53 2.02
C LEU A 318 16.80 -32.43 2.19
N ALA A 319 17.30 -32.29 3.41
CA ALA A 319 18.46 -31.46 3.65
C ALA A 319 19.68 -32.09 2.96
N GLU A 320 20.41 -31.30 2.16
CA GLU A 320 21.70 -31.74 1.62
C GLU A 320 22.65 -32.06 2.78
N LYS A 321 23.35 -33.20 2.71
CA LYS A 321 24.50 -33.46 3.58
C LYS A 321 25.59 -32.45 3.25
N LYS A 322 25.60 -31.31 3.93
CA LYS A 322 26.80 -30.49 3.99
C LYS A 322 27.86 -31.33 4.70
N GLU A 323 28.94 -31.68 4.01
CA GLU A 323 30.18 -32.04 4.70
C GLU A 323 30.46 -30.93 5.70
N GLU A 324 30.54 -31.28 6.98
CA GLU A 324 30.89 -30.35 8.04
C GLU A 324 32.17 -29.64 7.62
N LYS A 325 32.07 -28.35 7.26
CA LYS A 325 33.25 -27.49 7.30
C LYS A 325 33.67 -27.49 8.76
N LYS A 326 34.71 -28.28 9.07
CA LYS A 326 35.41 -28.23 10.35
C LYS A 326 35.67 -26.76 10.65
N GLU A 327 34.98 -26.23 11.64
CA GLU A 327 35.39 -24.98 12.27
C GLU A 327 36.83 -25.20 12.72
N VAL A 328 37.73 -24.39 12.16
CA VAL A 328 39.11 -24.36 12.62
C VAL A 328 39.05 -23.72 14.00
N ASP A 329 39.35 -24.50 15.04
CA ASP A 329 39.46 -24.04 16.42
C ASP A 329 40.48 -22.90 16.48
N GLN A 330 39.99 -21.67 16.54
CA GLN A 330 40.80 -20.46 16.53
C GLN A 330 41.71 -20.36 17.77
N ASP A 331 41.36 -21.00 18.88
CA ASP A 331 42.19 -21.01 20.08
C ASP A 331 43.38 -21.93 19.91
N SER A 332 43.23 -23.05 19.19
CA SER A 332 44.36 -23.92 18.84
C SER A 332 45.34 -23.26 17.86
N VAL A 333 44.86 -22.44 16.91
CA VAL A 333 45.70 -21.66 15.99
C VAL A 333 46.46 -20.57 16.73
N LYS A 334 45.78 -19.79 17.59
CA LYS A 334 46.43 -18.74 18.40
C LYS A 334 47.49 -19.30 19.35
N LYS A 335 47.26 -20.50 19.90
CA LYS A 335 48.22 -21.17 20.79
C LYS A 335 49.46 -21.64 20.03
N ALA A 336 49.29 -22.17 18.82
CA ALA A 336 50.39 -22.54 17.93
C ALA A 336 51.22 -21.34 17.47
N GLU A 337 50.57 -20.22 17.13
CA GLU A 337 51.25 -18.96 16.78
C GLU A 337 52.04 -18.39 17.97
N ALA A 338 51.49 -18.45 19.19
CA ALA A 338 52.18 -17.98 20.40
C ALA A 338 53.43 -18.83 20.74
N GLU A 339 53.38 -20.15 20.56
CA GLU A 339 54.54 -21.03 20.75
C GLU A 339 55.62 -20.82 19.68
N ALA A 340 55.21 -20.59 18.44
CA ALA A 340 56.15 -20.33 17.36
C ALA A 340 56.80 -18.94 17.47
N MET A 341 56.08 -17.94 17.98
CA MET A 341 56.62 -16.61 18.28
C MET A 341 57.69 -16.69 19.39
N LYS A 342 57.49 -17.54 20.41
CA LYS A 342 58.51 -17.81 21.44
C LYS A 342 59.77 -18.43 20.86
N LYS A 343 59.65 -19.32 19.86
CA LYS A 343 60.82 -19.92 19.18
C LYS A 343 61.59 -18.89 18.35
N ILE A 344 60.90 -17.96 17.68
CA ILE A 344 61.56 -16.87 16.93
C ILE A 344 62.27 -15.90 17.88
N MET A 345 61.67 -15.55 19.02
CA MET A 345 62.31 -14.66 20.00
C MET A 345 63.54 -15.29 20.69
N ALA A 346 63.64 -16.62 20.70
CA ALA A 346 64.77 -17.35 21.27
C ALA A 346 65.86 -17.69 20.23
N ASP A 347 65.66 -17.39 18.95
CA ASP A 347 66.60 -17.72 17.89
C ASP A 347 67.72 -16.68 17.79
N THR A 348 68.89 -17.05 18.30
CA THR A 348 70.11 -16.22 18.32
C THR A 348 70.77 -16.06 16.95
N THR A 349 70.26 -16.72 15.90
CA THR A 349 70.75 -16.58 14.53
C THR A 349 70.08 -15.43 13.77
N ILE A 350 69.01 -14.83 14.31
CA ILE A 350 68.35 -13.65 13.75
C ILE A 350 69.16 -12.41 14.15
N LYS A 351 69.92 -11.87 13.19
CA LYS A 351 70.88 -10.77 13.43
C LYS A 351 70.45 -9.42 12.86
N SER A 352 69.31 -9.35 12.16
CA SER A 352 68.80 -8.11 11.57
C SER A 352 67.28 -8.00 11.64
N ILE A 353 66.78 -6.76 11.59
CA ILE A 353 65.33 -6.46 11.52
C ILE A 353 64.70 -7.11 10.26
N SER A 354 65.46 -7.21 9.16
CA SER A 354 65.03 -7.90 7.93
C SER A 354 64.78 -9.39 8.16
N ASP A 355 65.65 -10.05 8.91
CA ASP A 355 65.56 -11.49 9.17
C ASP A 355 64.41 -11.79 10.14
N LEU A 356 64.19 -10.91 11.12
CA LEU A 356 63.04 -10.97 12.02
C LEU A 356 61.72 -10.80 11.24
N GLN A 357 61.66 -9.84 10.30
CA GLN A 357 60.48 -9.64 9.45
C GLN A 357 60.20 -10.84 8.54
N LYS A 358 61.23 -11.47 7.96
CA LYS A 358 61.09 -12.71 7.16
C LYS A 358 60.63 -13.91 8.00
N ALA A 359 61.12 -14.03 9.23
CA ALA A 359 60.73 -15.11 10.14
C ALA A 359 59.25 -14.97 10.58
N ILE A 360 58.83 -13.75 10.92
CA ILE A 360 57.43 -13.43 11.27
C ILE A 360 56.50 -13.63 10.05
N ALA A 361 56.93 -13.28 8.84
CA ALA A 361 56.13 -13.45 7.63
C ALA A 361 55.85 -14.93 7.27
N LYS A 362 56.67 -15.88 7.74
CA LYS A 362 56.41 -17.33 7.56
C LYS A 362 55.32 -17.89 8.50
N LEU A 363 55.01 -17.19 9.60
CA LEU A 363 53.91 -17.57 10.50
C LEU A 363 52.54 -17.16 9.97
N ASP A 364 52.49 -16.15 9.10
CA ASP A 364 51.25 -15.57 8.55
C ASP A 364 50.69 -16.37 7.35
N SER A 365 50.81 -17.71 7.37
CA SER A 365 50.19 -18.59 6.34
C SER A 365 48.73 -18.94 6.66
N GLY A 366 48.24 -18.52 7.83
CA GLY A 366 46.86 -18.71 8.30
C GLY A 366 45.93 -17.51 8.10
N LYS A 367 46.38 -16.41 7.48
CA LYS A 367 45.43 -15.40 6.99
C LYS A 367 44.60 -16.02 5.87
N VAL A 368 43.39 -16.44 6.21
CA VAL A 368 42.25 -16.21 5.33
C VAL A 368 42.42 -14.76 4.89
N LYS A 369 42.81 -14.55 3.62
CA LYS A 369 42.67 -13.23 3.01
C LYS A 369 41.25 -12.82 3.35
N GLU A 370 41.08 -11.83 4.22
CA GLU A 370 39.90 -11.01 4.13
C GLU A 370 39.86 -10.63 2.66
N LYS A 371 38.88 -11.22 1.98
CA LYS A 371 38.60 -10.90 0.60
C LYS A 371 38.24 -9.43 0.70
N LYS A 372 39.21 -8.55 0.42
CA LYS A 372 38.89 -7.21 -0.04
C LYS A 372 37.91 -7.46 -1.17
N GLU A 373 36.64 -7.22 -0.92
CA GLU A 373 35.66 -7.06 -1.97
C GLU A 373 36.21 -5.92 -2.82
N ASN A 374 36.94 -6.32 -3.88
CA ASN A 374 36.94 -5.55 -5.10
C ASN A 374 35.48 -5.60 -5.55
N ASP A 375 34.72 -4.60 -5.12
CA ASP A 375 33.31 -4.36 -5.44
C ASP A 375 33.11 -3.94 -6.90
N ALA A 376 33.97 -4.42 -7.80
CA ALA A 376 33.51 -4.69 -9.14
C ALA A 376 32.81 -6.05 -9.06
N LYS A 377 31.48 -6.04 -8.85
CA LYS A 377 30.62 -7.20 -9.14
C LYS A 377 31.18 -7.83 -10.42
N LYS A 378 31.69 -9.05 -10.33
CA LYS A 378 31.99 -9.80 -11.56
C LYS A 378 30.70 -9.75 -12.38
N PRO A 379 30.76 -9.44 -13.69
CA PRO A 379 29.56 -9.45 -14.51
C PRO A 379 28.89 -10.80 -14.30
N ASP A 380 27.66 -10.76 -13.81
CA ASP A 380 26.86 -11.96 -13.61
C ASP A 380 26.42 -12.42 -15.00
N MET A 381 26.58 -13.70 -15.29
CA MET A 381 26.19 -14.25 -16.59
C MET A 381 24.74 -14.69 -16.50
N THR A 382 23.85 -13.87 -17.02
CA THR A 382 22.44 -14.22 -17.17
C THR A 382 22.28 -15.11 -18.41
N ILE A 383 21.96 -16.38 -18.22
CA ILE A 383 21.55 -17.28 -19.29
C ILE A 383 20.02 -17.35 -19.24
N TRP A 384 19.36 -17.02 -20.35
CA TRP A 384 17.93 -17.21 -20.56
C TRP A 384 17.70 -17.91 -21.90
N HIS A 385 16.56 -18.57 -22.05
CA HIS A 385 16.15 -19.22 -23.28
C HIS A 385 14.88 -18.55 -23.81
N TRP A 386 14.75 -18.38 -25.12
CA TRP A 386 13.58 -17.77 -25.76
C TRP A 386 12.25 -18.51 -25.49
N ASN A 387 12.33 -19.72 -24.94
CA ASN A 387 11.20 -20.58 -24.60
C ASN A 387 10.94 -20.65 -23.08
N ASP A 388 11.60 -19.81 -22.29
CA ASP A 388 11.33 -19.69 -20.87
C ASP A 388 9.93 -19.09 -20.67
N SER A 389 9.09 -19.72 -19.85
CA SER A 389 7.71 -19.27 -19.67
C SER A 389 7.61 -17.87 -19.06
N ARG A 390 8.63 -17.45 -18.28
CA ARG A 390 8.75 -16.11 -17.69
C ARG A 390 10.07 -15.49 -18.07
N LEU A 391 10.05 -14.21 -18.40
CA LEU A 391 11.25 -13.39 -18.58
C LEU A 391 12.15 -13.46 -17.35
N GLN A 392 13.46 -13.44 -17.55
CA GLN A 392 14.43 -13.65 -16.50
C GLN A 392 14.39 -12.57 -15.41
N SER A 393 14.15 -11.31 -15.79
CA SER A 393 13.94 -10.21 -14.85
C SER A 393 12.71 -10.45 -13.97
N ARG A 394 11.62 -10.98 -14.55
CA ARG A 394 10.43 -11.40 -13.81
C ARG A 394 10.71 -12.56 -12.86
N GLN A 395 11.50 -13.55 -13.27
CA GLN A 395 11.91 -14.66 -12.39
C GLN A 395 12.68 -14.16 -11.16
N GLN A 396 13.60 -13.19 -11.34
CA GLN A 396 14.35 -12.60 -10.23
C GLN A 396 13.44 -11.84 -9.26
N VAL A 397 12.53 -11.02 -9.78
CA VAL A 397 11.55 -10.28 -8.96
C VAL A 397 10.61 -11.24 -8.21
N MET A 398 10.18 -12.32 -8.87
CA MET A 398 9.24 -13.29 -8.29
C MET A 398 9.92 -14.38 -7.45
N GLN A 399 11.25 -14.47 -7.40
CA GLN A 399 11.97 -15.55 -6.73
C GLN A 399 11.51 -15.77 -5.28
N ASN A 400 11.37 -14.70 -4.50
CA ASN A 400 10.91 -14.80 -3.12
C ASN A 400 9.45 -15.24 -3.00
N GLN A 401 8.60 -14.82 -3.94
CA GLN A 401 7.21 -15.26 -3.99
C GLN A 401 7.12 -16.75 -4.34
N ASP A 402 7.85 -17.21 -5.35
CA ASP A 402 7.91 -18.61 -5.76
C ASP A 402 8.46 -19.50 -4.63
N LYS A 403 9.55 -19.06 -3.99
CA LYS A 403 10.16 -19.78 -2.86
C LYS A 403 9.20 -19.94 -1.68
N ASN A 404 8.36 -18.94 -1.44
CA ASN A 404 7.44 -18.94 -0.29
C ASN A 404 6.04 -19.44 -0.64
N TYR A 405 5.81 -19.89 -1.87
CA TYR A 405 4.53 -20.38 -2.35
C TYR A 405 4.03 -21.60 -1.56
N SER A 406 2.70 -21.71 -1.41
CA SER A 406 2.03 -22.85 -0.79
C SER A 406 0.67 -23.11 -1.41
N PHE A 407 0.28 -24.38 -1.49
CA PHE A 407 -1.03 -24.84 -1.94
C PHE A 407 -2.04 -24.81 -0.80
N TRP A 408 -3.31 -24.53 -1.08
CA TRP A 408 -4.36 -24.62 -0.08
C TRP A 408 -4.75 -26.07 0.24
N ALA A 409 -5.00 -26.31 1.52
CA ALA A 409 -5.64 -27.50 2.03
C ALA A 409 -6.59 -27.15 3.17
N MET A 410 -7.43 -28.11 3.55
CA MET A 410 -8.29 -28.00 4.72
C MET A 410 -8.33 -29.27 5.55
N TYR A 411 -8.69 -29.11 6.82
CA TYR A 411 -9.03 -30.19 7.72
C TYR A 411 -10.47 -30.00 8.21
N ASP A 412 -11.34 -30.94 7.86
CA ASP A 412 -12.70 -31.03 8.41
C ASP A 412 -12.60 -31.64 9.81
N VAL A 413 -12.86 -30.81 10.82
CA VAL A 413 -12.74 -31.18 12.23
C VAL A 413 -13.86 -32.14 12.63
N THR A 414 -15.00 -32.07 11.98
CA THR A 414 -16.18 -32.90 12.28
C THR A 414 -16.02 -34.29 11.67
N ALA A 415 -15.54 -34.35 10.43
CA ALA A 415 -15.28 -35.61 9.73
C ALA A 415 -13.91 -36.23 10.10
N GLY A 416 -13.02 -35.48 10.74
CA GLY A 416 -11.65 -35.90 11.04
C GLY A 416 -10.82 -36.16 9.78
N LYS A 417 -11.03 -35.35 8.73
CA LYS A 417 -10.53 -35.65 7.38
C LYS A 417 -9.78 -34.46 6.77
N HIS A 418 -8.57 -34.71 6.26
CA HIS A 418 -7.85 -33.78 5.40
C HIS A 418 -8.35 -33.83 3.97
N ILE A 419 -8.38 -32.66 3.32
CA ILE A 419 -8.67 -32.50 1.91
C ILE A 419 -7.70 -31.48 1.33
N GLN A 420 -6.89 -31.92 0.36
CA GLN A 420 -6.08 -31.02 -0.45
C GLN A 420 -7.00 -30.30 -1.46
N LEU A 421 -6.97 -28.96 -1.44
CA LEU A 421 -7.87 -28.14 -2.27
C LEU A 421 -7.21 -27.67 -3.56
N GLN A 422 -5.89 -27.84 -3.66
CA GLN A 422 -5.07 -27.24 -4.69
C GLN A 422 -3.84 -28.11 -5.00
N ASP A 423 -3.39 -28.09 -6.25
CA ASP A 423 -2.20 -28.79 -6.73
C ASP A 423 -1.48 -27.95 -7.81
N SER A 424 -0.42 -28.49 -8.43
CA SER A 424 0.36 -27.78 -9.44
C SER A 424 -0.37 -27.49 -10.76
N SER A 425 -1.54 -28.09 -11.00
CA SER A 425 -2.38 -27.79 -12.17
C SER A 425 -3.26 -26.55 -11.98
N MET A 426 -3.31 -26.00 -10.76
CA MET A 426 -4.13 -24.85 -10.41
C MET A 426 -3.44 -24.03 -9.32
N ARG A 427 -2.53 -23.12 -9.69
CA ARG A 427 -1.65 -22.44 -8.73
C ARG A 427 -2.29 -21.30 -7.93
N ASP A 428 -3.45 -20.79 -8.31
CA ASP A 428 -4.19 -19.81 -7.50
C ASP A 428 -5.51 -20.39 -7.00
N LEU A 429 -5.87 -20.10 -5.74
CA LEU A 429 -7.17 -20.47 -5.16
C LEU A 429 -7.60 -19.41 -4.14
N ASN A 430 -8.79 -18.87 -4.34
CA ASN A 430 -9.44 -17.90 -3.46
C ASN A 430 -10.68 -18.52 -2.84
N ILE A 431 -10.70 -18.67 -1.51
CA ILE A 431 -11.88 -19.12 -0.76
C ILE A 431 -12.94 -18.02 -0.86
N LEU A 432 -14.16 -18.37 -1.28
CA LEU A 432 -15.24 -17.43 -1.50
C LEU A 432 -16.01 -17.14 -0.21
N GLU A 433 -16.79 -16.04 -0.20
CA GLU A 433 -17.70 -15.70 0.90
C GLU A 433 -18.61 -16.90 1.26
N LYS A 434 -18.91 -17.04 2.55
CA LYS A 434 -19.62 -18.20 3.14
C LYS A 434 -18.92 -19.55 2.98
N GLU A 435 -17.74 -19.58 2.36
CA GLU A 435 -16.78 -20.70 2.37
C GLU A 435 -17.40 -22.03 1.95
N ARG A 436 -18.40 -21.97 1.06
CA ARG A 436 -18.98 -23.15 0.42
C ARG A 436 -18.16 -23.57 -0.80
N TYR A 437 -17.64 -22.59 -1.52
CA TYR A 437 -16.87 -22.76 -2.74
C TYR A 437 -15.57 -21.98 -2.66
N ALA A 438 -14.61 -22.34 -3.50
CA ALA A 438 -13.42 -21.54 -3.81
C ALA A 438 -13.29 -21.37 -5.33
N LEU A 439 -12.78 -20.22 -5.76
CA LEU A 439 -12.43 -19.94 -7.15
C LEU A 439 -10.95 -20.21 -7.36
N GLY A 440 -10.65 -21.25 -8.14
CA GLY A 440 -9.31 -21.58 -8.58
C GLY A 440 -8.97 -20.94 -9.92
N SER A 441 -7.71 -20.63 -10.15
CA SER A 441 -7.22 -20.21 -11.46
C SER A 441 -5.80 -20.66 -11.73
N ASP A 442 -5.47 -20.81 -13.02
CA ASP A 442 -4.12 -21.07 -13.50
C ASP A 442 -3.82 -20.27 -14.77
N PHE A 443 -2.55 -19.94 -14.99
CA PHE A 443 -2.12 -19.21 -16.17
C PHE A 443 -0.82 -19.73 -16.77
N GLN A 444 -0.25 -20.81 -16.23
CA GLN A 444 1.07 -21.30 -16.62
C GLN A 444 1.14 -21.68 -18.10
N ALA A 445 0.03 -22.21 -18.64
CA ALA A 445 -0.10 -22.56 -20.05
C ALA A 445 -0.02 -21.35 -21.01
N TYR A 446 -0.23 -20.13 -20.49
CA TYR A 446 -0.32 -18.90 -21.28
C TYR A 446 0.76 -17.87 -20.91
N GLU A 447 1.67 -18.20 -19.98
CA GLU A 447 2.68 -17.26 -19.49
C GLU A 447 3.59 -16.76 -20.61
N LEU A 448 4.08 -17.65 -21.47
CA LEU A 448 4.96 -17.27 -22.57
C LEU A 448 4.25 -16.34 -23.56
N ASP A 449 3.09 -16.76 -24.07
CA ASP A 449 2.30 -15.97 -25.03
C ASP A 449 1.97 -14.59 -24.46
N GLY A 450 1.52 -14.52 -23.21
CA GLY A 450 1.20 -13.24 -22.57
C GLY A 450 2.41 -12.33 -22.33
N ASN A 451 3.62 -12.88 -22.18
CA ASN A 451 4.85 -12.08 -22.16
C ASN A 451 5.25 -11.61 -23.58
N LEU A 452 4.74 -12.22 -24.66
CA LEU A 452 5.07 -11.87 -26.05
C LEU A 452 4.09 -10.84 -26.63
N ASP A 453 2.79 -11.01 -26.41
CA ASP A 453 1.74 -10.16 -27.02
C ASP A 453 1.05 -9.20 -26.03
N GLY A 454 1.31 -9.36 -24.73
CA GLY A 454 0.69 -8.57 -23.66
C GLY A 454 -0.73 -9.00 -23.28
N GLN A 455 -1.27 -10.06 -23.90
CA GLN A 455 -2.60 -10.58 -23.62
C GLN A 455 -2.60 -11.49 -22.39
N SER A 456 -3.70 -11.51 -21.65
CA SER A 456 -3.84 -12.30 -20.44
C SER A 456 -4.92 -13.36 -20.61
N TYR A 457 -4.54 -14.62 -20.45
CA TYR A 457 -5.46 -15.76 -20.47
C TYR A 457 -5.28 -16.60 -19.21
N ARG A 458 -6.39 -17.18 -18.72
CA ARG A 458 -6.39 -18.05 -17.54
C ARG A 458 -7.41 -19.17 -17.66
N ASP A 459 -7.10 -20.30 -17.04
CA ASP A 459 -8.10 -21.31 -16.74
C ASP A 459 -8.71 -21.01 -15.36
N PHE A 460 -10.01 -21.25 -15.22
CA PHE A 460 -10.76 -21.06 -13.98
C PHE A 460 -11.46 -22.33 -13.56
N TYR A 461 -11.53 -22.55 -12.25
CA TYR A 461 -12.15 -23.72 -11.64
C TYR A 461 -13.00 -23.32 -10.44
N ILE A 462 -14.08 -24.05 -10.18
CA ILE A 462 -14.81 -24.00 -8.92
C ILE A 462 -14.42 -25.23 -8.10
N VAL A 463 -14.03 -25.01 -6.85
CA VAL A 463 -13.79 -26.09 -5.88
C VAL A 463 -14.93 -26.08 -4.86
N ASP A 464 -15.65 -27.19 -4.70
CA ASP A 464 -16.63 -27.36 -3.62
C ASP A 464 -15.88 -27.69 -2.32
N LEU A 465 -15.93 -26.80 -1.33
CA LEU A 465 -15.21 -26.92 -0.06
C LEU A 465 -15.87 -27.87 0.94
N LYS A 466 -16.98 -28.52 0.58
CA LYS A 466 -17.53 -29.65 1.35
C LYS A 466 -16.94 -30.97 0.87
N THR A 467 -16.66 -31.11 -0.42
CA THR A 467 -16.24 -32.39 -1.03
C THR A 467 -14.77 -32.41 -1.46
N GLY A 468 -14.18 -31.25 -1.75
CA GLY A 468 -12.89 -31.12 -2.44
C GLY A 468 -12.99 -31.28 -3.96
N GLU A 469 -14.19 -31.45 -4.51
CA GLU A 469 -14.38 -31.64 -5.95
C GLU A 469 -14.03 -30.36 -6.72
N LYS A 470 -13.17 -30.51 -7.73
CA LYS A 470 -12.76 -29.45 -8.66
C LYS A 470 -13.53 -29.58 -9.97
N LYS A 471 -14.25 -28.53 -10.35
CA LYS A 471 -14.97 -28.43 -11.63
C LYS A 471 -14.38 -27.31 -12.47
N GLU A 472 -14.08 -27.59 -13.74
CA GLU A 472 -13.68 -26.56 -14.71
C GLU A 472 -14.82 -25.55 -14.92
N LEU A 473 -14.48 -24.26 -14.90
CA LEU A 473 -15.40 -23.17 -15.17
C LEU A 473 -15.14 -22.58 -16.56
N PHE A 474 -13.91 -22.15 -16.81
CA PHE A 474 -13.49 -21.59 -18.10
C PHE A 474 -12.09 -22.09 -18.45
N THR A 475 -11.85 -22.36 -19.73
CA THR A 475 -10.53 -22.68 -20.27
C THR A 475 -10.11 -21.59 -21.23
N LYS A 476 -8.85 -21.15 -21.15
CA LYS A 476 -8.28 -20.05 -21.94
C LYS A 476 -9.17 -18.79 -21.89
N PHE A 477 -9.62 -18.43 -20.70
CA PHE A 477 -10.48 -17.27 -20.48
C PHE A 477 -9.68 -15.98 -20.66
N TYR A 478 -10.10 -15.15 -21.61
CA TYR A 478 -9.44 -13.87 -21.90
C TYR A 478 -9.76 -12.82 -20.82
N LEU A 479 -8.72 -12.16 -20.30
CA LEU A 479 -8.80 -11.12 -19.29
C LEU A 479 -8.19 -9.82 -19.83
N PRO A 480 -8.93 -9.04 -20.65
CA PRO A 480 -8.41 -7.80 -21.21
C PRO A 480 -8.00 -6.81 -20.10
N ASN A 481 -8.74 -6.81 -18.99
CA ASN A 481 -8.38 -6.06 -17.79
C ASN A 481 -8.99 -6.71 -16.52
N TYR A 482 -8.66 -6.14 -15.36
CA TYR A 482 -9.15 -6.63 -14.06
C TYR A 482 -10.68 -6.61 -13.90
N SER A 483 -11.41 -5.84 -14.73
CA SER A 483 -12.87 -5.80 -14.72
C SER A 483 -13.49 -7.12 -15.16
N SER A 484 -12.80 -7.90 -15.98
CA SER A 484 -13.28 -9.17 -16.52
C SER A 484 -13.12 -10.36 -15.57
N PHE A 485 -12.28 -10.22 -14.55
CA PHE A 485 -11.98 -11.27 -13.58
C PHE A 485 -13.24 -11.66 -12.76
N PRO A 486 -13.55 -12.96 -12.59
CA PRO A 486 -14.73 -13.40 -11.82
C PRO A 486 -14.69 -12.96 -10.35
N ARG A 487 -15.78 -12.35 -9.86
CA ARG A 487 -15.93 -11.86 -8.47
C ARG A 487 -17.21 -12.37 -7.82
N VAL A 488 -17.11 -12.83 -6.57
CA VAL A 488 -18.23 -13.46 -5.87
C VAL A 488 -19.26 -12.48 -5.30
N SER A 489 -20.52 -12.90 -5.26
CA SER A 489 -21.60 -12.24 -4.54
C SER A 489 -21.47 -12.42 -3.01
N PRO A 490 -22.03 -11.50 -2.20
CA PRO A 490 -22.03 -11.62 -0.73
C PRO A 490 -22.66 -12.91 -0.19
N ASP A 491 -23.60 -13.51 -0.90
CA ASP A 491 -24.21 -14.82 -0.55
C ASP A 491 -23.31 -16.03 -0.88
N GLY A 492 -22.17 -15.82 -1.54
CA GLY A 492 -21.22 -16.88 -1.92
C GLY A 492 -21.67 -17.78 -3.08
N GLY A 493 -22.86 -17.56 -3.65
CA GLY A 493 -23.49 -18.47 -4.61
C GLY A 493 -23.31 -18.10 -6.08
N LYS A 494 -22.86 -16.88 -6.39
CA LYS A 494 -22.80 -16.36 -7.77
C LYS A 494 -21.48 -15.65 -8.04
N LEU A 495 -21.08 -15.59 -9.29
CA LEU A 495 -19.94 -14.80 -9.77
C LEU A 495 -20.41 -13.77 -10.81
N ILE A 496 -19.89 -12.55 -10.74
CA ILE A 496 -19.92 -11.60 -11.85
C ILE A 496 -18.59 -11.67 -12.59
N TYR A 497 -18.62 -11.70 -13.92
CA TYR A 497 -17.43 -11.69 -14.76
C TYR A 497 -17.69 -10.95 -16.06
N GLY A 498 -16.61 -10.54 -16.73
CA GLY A 498 -16.68 -9.84 -18.01
C GLY A 498 -16.31 -10.76 -19.16
N LEU A 499 -17.12 -10.82 -20.21
CA LEU A 499 -16.87 -11.62 -21.39
C LEU A 499 -17.38 -10.88 -22.63
N ASP A 500 -16.54 -10.75 -23.64
CA ASP A 500 -16.87 -10.14 -24.94
C ASP A 500 -17.51 -8.74 -24.84
N GLY A 501 -17.03 -7.90 -23.92
CA GLY A 501 -17.58 -6.56 -23.71
C GLY A 501 -18.91 -6.50 -22.95
N HIS A 502 -19.35 -7.62 -22.36
CA HIS A 502 -20.54 -7.70 -21.54
C HIS A 502 -20.24 -8.23 -20.13
N TYR A 503 -21.11 -7.90 -19.17
CA TYR A 503 -21.09 -8.53 -17.86
C TYR A 503 -22.05 -9.73 -17.82
N TYR A 504 -21.59 -10.80 -17.19
CA TYR A 504 -22.34 -12.02 -16.98
C TYR A 504 -22.43 -12.37 -15.50
N ILE A 505 -23.49 -13.08 -15.14
CA ILE A 505 -23.63 -13.74 -13.83
C ILE A 505 -23.57 -15.24 -14.04
N TYR A 506 -22.65 -15.91 -13.34
CA TYR A 506 -22.60 -17.36 -13.22
C TYR A 506 -23.19 -17.78 -11.87
N ASP A 507 -24.23 -18.61 -11.89
CA ASP A 507 -24.79 -19.23 -10.69
C ASP A 507 -24.07 -20.55 -10.42
N ILE A 508 -23.32 -20.59 -9.30
CA ILE A 508 -22.43 -21.71 -8.98
C ILE A 508 -23.22 -23.02 -8.77
N PRO A 509 -24.31 -23.05 -7.99
CA PRO A 509 -25.08 -24.28 -7.79
C PRO A 509 -25.68 -24.86 -9.07
N THR A 510 -26.22 -24.03 -9.96
CA THR A 510 -26.88 -24.50 -11.18
C THR A 510 -25.92 -24.66 -12.37
N GLY A 511 -24.76 -24.02 -12.32
CA GLY A 511 -23.79 -23.98 -13.42
C GLY A 511 -24.24 -23.14 -14.62
N GLN A 512 -25.21 -22.24 -14.43
CA GLN A 512 -25.76 -21.42 -15.52
C GLN A 512 -25.11 -20.03 -15.57
N SER A 513 -24.80 -19.59 -16.78
CA SER A 513 -24.33 -18.23 -17.09
C SER A 513 -25.43 -17.41 -17.75
N ARG A 514 -25.55 -16.13 -17.40
CA ARG A 514 -26.49 -15.19 -18.01
C ARG A 514 -25.84 -13.84 -18.28
N ASN A 515 -26.02 -13.31 -19.49
CA ASN A 515 -25.64 -11.94 -19.81
C ASN A 515 -26.60 -10.95 -19.13
N ILE A 516 -26.07 -9.97 -18.40
CA ILE A 516 -26.87 -8.97 -17.68
C ILE A 516 -26.82 -7.57 -18.30
N THR A 517 -25.96 -7.37 -19.30
CA THR A 517 -25.83 -6.09 -20.01
C THR A 517 -26.25 -6.16 -21.48
N GLU A 518 -26.59 -7.34 -21.98
CA GLU A 518 -27.20 -7.50 -23.30
C GLU A 518 -28.51 -6.69 -23.40
N GLY A 519 -28.68 -5.99 -24.52
CA GLY A 519 -29.86 -5.17 -24.78
C GLY A 519 -29.95 -3.87 -23.98
N MET A 520 -28.97 -3.55 -23.11
CA MET A 520 -28.91 -2.25 -22.46
C MET A 520 -28.65 -1.13 -23.48
N PRO A 521 -29.16 0.10 -23.25
CA PRO A 521 -29.01 1.21 -24.20
C PRO A 521 -27.60 1.82 -24.22
N VAL A 522 -26.65 1.22 -23.49
CA VAL A 522 -25.27 1.68 -23.32
C VAL A 522 -24.31 0.50 -23.40
N SER A 523 -23.05 0.79 -23.74
CA SER A 523 -21.95 -0.16 -23.68
C SER A 523 -21.14 0.03 -22.41
N PHE A 524 -20.64 -1.08 -21.85
CA PHE A 524 -19.76 -1.09 -20.69
C PHE A 524 -18.28 -1.21 -21.08
N ILE A 525 -18.00 -1.23 -22.39
CA ILE A 525 -16.65 -1.27 -22.94
C ILE A 525 -15.96 0.07 -22.68
N ASN A 526 -14.76 0.01 -22.10
CA ASN A 526 -13.85 1.13 -21.96
C ASN A 526 -13.16 1.44 -23.29
N VAL A 527 -13.83 2.22 -24.13
CA VAL A 527 -13.29 2.68 -25.42
C VAL A 527 -12.14 3.69 -25.29
N GLU A 528 -11.84 4.12 -24.07
CA GLU A 528 -10.75 5.06 -23.78
C GLU A 528 -9.46 4.36 -23.35
N ASP A 529 -9.49 3.03 -23.23
CA ASP A 529 -8.32 2.19 -23.01
C ASP A 529 -7.60 1.98 -24.35
N ASP A 530 -6.39 2.52 -24.48
CA ASP A 530 -5.60 2.48 -25.72
C ASP A 530 -4.44 1.45 -25.65
N HIS A 531 -4.50 0.53 -24.71
CA HIS A 531 -3.60 -0.63 -24.65
C HIS A 531 -3.96 -1.68 -25.72
N ASN A 532 -3.02 -2.61 -25.97
CA ASN A 532 -3.19 -3.72 -26.91
C ASN A 532 -4.16 -4.81 -26.37
N ILE A 533 -5.42 -4.47 -26.15
CA ILE A 533 -6.44 -5.36 -25.59
C ILE A 533 -7.78 -5.19 -26.29
N GLU A 534 -8.61 -6.23 -26.26
CA GLU A 534 -9.92 -6.23 -26.93
C GLU A 534 -11.06 -6.07 -25.93
N LYS A 535 -11.98 -5.13 -26.22
CA LYS A 535 -13.22 -4.87 -25.47
C LYS A 535 -13.04 -4.85 -23.94
N PRO A 536 -12.05 -4.11 -23.38
CA PRO A 536 -11.91 -3.97 -21.93
C PRO A 536 -13.17 -3.36 -21.32
N LEU A 537 -13.50 -3.71 -20.08
CA LEU A 537 -14.70 -3.21 -19.40
C LEU A 537 -14.36 -2.12 -18.38
N TYR A 538 -15.24 -1.13 -18.22
CA TYR A 538 -15.24 -0.28 -17.03
C TYR A 538 -15.59 -1.12 -15.80
N GLY A 539 -14.81 -0.96 -14.72
CA GLY A 539 -14.96 -1.79 -13.52
C GLY A 539 -16.29 -1.58 -12.80
N ALA A 540 -16.95 -2.69 -12.45
CA ALA A 540 -18.12 -2.74 -11.57
C ALA A 540 -17.81 -2.09 -10.21
N LEU A 541 -18.79 -1.37 -9.65
CA LEU A 541 -18.69 -0.78 -8.30
C LEU A 541 -18.91 -1.80 -7.19
N GLY A 542 -19.60 -2.90 -7.48
CA GLY A 542 -19.78 -4.02 -6.56
C GLY A 542 -21.22 -4.55 -6.51
N TRP A 543 -21.38 -5.60 -5.70
CA TRP A 543 -22.67 -6.23 -5.42
C TRP A 543 -23.44 -5.48 -4.34
N SER A 544 -24.77 -5.50 -4.41
CA SER A 544 -25.59 -5.19 -3.23
C SER A 544 -25.38 -6.24 -2.16
N SER A 545 -25.44 -5.85 -0.88
CA SER A 545 -25.24 -6.75 0.27
C SER A 545 -26.25 -7.90 0.31
N ASP A 546 -27.44 -7.70 -0.26
CA ASP A 546 -28.47 -8.74 -0.42
C ASP A 546 -28.33 -9.59 -1.69
N SER A 547 -27.25 -9.41 -2.45
CA SER A 547 -26.90 -10.15 -3.68
C SER A 547 -27.95 -10.07 -4.81
N LYS A 548 -28.85 -9.07 -4.79
CA LYS A 548 -29.90 -8.91 -5.83
C LYS A 548 -29.48 -8.02 -7.00
N TYR A 549 -28.53 -7.13 -6.78
CA TYR A 549 -28.09 -6.16 -7.78
C TYR A 549 -26.57 -6.11 -7.87
N VAL A 550 -26.10 -5.66 -9.02
CA VAL A 550 -24.73 -5.17 -9.21
C VAL A 550 -24.79 -3.73 -9.69
N LEU A 551 -23.88 -2.91 -9.16
CA LEU A 551 -23.70 -1.54 -9.61
C LEU A 551 -22.59 -1.50 -10.67
N LEU A 552 -22.92 -1.11 -11.90
CA LEU A 552 -22.01 -1.07 -13.05
C LEU A 552 -21.81 0.37 -13.53
N ARG A 553 -20.68 0.63 -14.21
CA ARG A 553 -20.38 1.94 -14.82
C ARG A 553 -20.18 1.80 -16.31
N ASP A 554 -20.73 2.73 -17.08
CA ASP A 554 -20.58 2.79 -18.55
C ASP A 554 -19.50 3.81 -19.02
N GLY A 555 -18.70 4.30 -18.06
CA GLY A 555 -17.69 5.35 -18.25
C GLY A 555 -18.16 6.76 -17.89
N TRP A 556 -19.48 6.97 -17.81
CA TRP A 556 -20.11 8.24 -17.48
C TRP A 556 -21.06 8.08 -16.29
N ASP A 557 -22.01 7.17 -16.41
CA ASP A 557 -23.13 6.94 -15.50
C ASP A 557 -22.99 5.62 -14.71
N ILE A 558 -23.69 5.55 -13.58
CA ILE A 558 -23.81 4.35 -12.75
C ILE A 558 -25.18 3.71 -12.94
N TRP A 559 -25.20 2.40 -13.13
CA TRP A 559 -26.40 1.60 -13.35
C TRP A 559 -26.59 0.59 -12.22
N GLN A 560 -27.82 0.46 -11.71
CA GLN A 560 -28.23 -0.68 -10.91
C GLN A 560 -28.78 -1.76 -11.84
N VAL A 561 -28.15 -2.93 -11.86
CA VAL A 561 -28.54 -4.04 -12.74
C VAL A 561 -29.01 -5.25 -11.90
N PRO A 562 -30.25 -5.73 -12.09
CA PRO A 562 -30.76 -6.90 -11.38
C PRO A 562 -30.11 -8.20 -11.87
N VAL A 563 -29.78 -9.09 -10.93
CA VAL A 563 -29.07 -10.34 -11.24
C VAL A 563 -29.99 -11.55 -11.40
N SER A 564 -31.19 -11.52 -10.82
CA SER A 564 -32.14 -12.64 -10.92
C SER A 564 -32.75 -12.74 -12.34
N SER A 565 -32.87 -13.96 -12.86
CA SER A 565 -33.59 -14.25 -14.11
C SER A 565 -35.12 -14.28 -13.95
N SER A 566 -35.61 -14.39 -12.71
CA SER A 566 -37.05 -14.47 -12.41
C SER A 566 -37.68 -13.11 -12.09
N SER A 567 -36.88 -12.05 -11.94
CA SER A 567 -37.41 -10.71 -11.66
C SER A 567 -37.88 -10.03 -12.94
N LYS A 568 -39.00 -9.32 -12.86
CA LYS A 568 -39.46 -8.38 -13.91
C LYS A 568 -38.75 -7.02 -13.82
N GLU A 569 -37.71 -6.93 -13.01
CA GLU A 569 -36.99 -5.68 -12.75
C GLU A 569 -36.05 -5.38 -13.93
N THR A 570 -35.99 -4.11 -14.32
CA THR A 570 -35.12 -3.63 -15.40
C THR A 570 -33.96 -2.83 -14.84
N PRO A 571 -32.81 -2.75 -15.55
CA PRO A 571 -31.72 -1.86 -15.17
C PRO A 571 -32.17 -0.39 -15.00
N ILE A 572 -31.59 0.31 -14.02
CA ILE A 572 -31.88 1.72 -13.74
C ILE A 572 -30.59 2.53 -13.84
N ASN A 573 -30.58 3.60 -14.64
CA ASN A 573 -29.52 4.60 -14.61
C ASN A 573 -29.70 5.46 -13.34
N LEU A 574 -28.79 5.33 -12.39
CA LEU A 574 -28.87 5.98 -11.09
C LEU A 574 -28.45 7.44 -11.13
N THR A 575 -27.60 7.82 -12.06
CA THR A 575 -27.01 9.15 -12.14
C THR A 575 -27.68 10.02 -13.20
N VAL A 576 -28.19 9.41 -14.27
CA VAL A 576 -29.05 10.01 -15.32
C VAL A 576 -28.34 11.01 -16.24
N ASN A 577 -27.50 11.89 -15.71
CA ASN A 577 -26.94 13.03 -16.43
C ASN A 577 -25.44 12.95 -16.74
N GLY A 578 -24.75 11.87 -16.38
CA GLY A 578 -23.29 11.76 -16.50
C GLY A 578 -22.82 12.01 -17.94
N ARG A 579 -23.37 11.25 -18.90
CA ARG A 579 -22.99 11.40 -20.31
C ARG A 579 -23.42 12.74 -20.91
N ALA A 580 -24.62 13.22 -20.56
CA ALA A 580 -25.18 14.45 -21.11
C ALA A 580 -24.40 15.70 -20.66
N ASP A 581 -24.03 15.73 -19.38
CA ASP A 581 -23.33 16.88 -18.77
C ASP A 581 -21.81 16.72 -18.77
N GLN A 582 -21.30 15.62 -19.35
CA GLN A 582 -19.88 15.25 -19.38
C GLN A 582 -19.26 15.14 -17.98
N ILE A 583 -20.03 14.54 -17.06
CA ILE A 583 -19.66 14.24 -15.68
C ILE A 583 -19.39 12.75 -15.56
N ARG A 584 -18.22 12.40 -15.01
CA ARG A 584 -17.86 11.02 -14.69
C ARG A 584 -18.20 10.70 -13.25
N TYR A 585 -19.07 9.72 -13.04
CA TYR A 585 -19.31 9.11 -11.74
C TYR A 585 -18.33 7.96 -11.51
N GLN A 586 -17.27 8.25 -10.76
CA GLN A 586 -16.09 7.40 -10.71
C GLN A 586 -16.22 6.24 -9.73
N TYR A 587 -16.24 6.45 -8.41
CA TYR A 587 -16.22 5.30 -7.48
C TYR A 587 -16.97 5.53 -6.18
N ARG A 588 -17.35 4.37 -5.60
CA ARG A 588 -17.84 4.11 -4.23
C ARG A 588 -16.90 4.66 -3.16
N PHE A 589 -17.24 5.65 -2.34
CA PHE A 589 -16.56 5.77 -1.04
C PHE A 589 -17.04 4.66 -0.08
N THR A 590 -16.11 3.81 0.39
CA THR A 590 -16.37 2.80 1.43
C THR A 590 -16.21 3.42 2.81
N LEU A 591 -17.33 3.64 3.50
CA LEU A 591 -17.34 4.28 4.83
C LEU A 591 -17.25 3.27 5.98
N ASP A 592 -17.60 2.01 5.72
CA ASP A 592 -17.47 0.91 6.66
C ASP A 592 -16.49 -0.12 6.08
N PRO A 593 -15.25 -0.19 6.59
CA PRO A 593 -14.26 -1.17 6.12
C PRO A 593 -14.67 -2.63 6.32
N GLU A 594 -15.68 -2.91 7.16
CA GLU A 594 -16.19 -4.26 7.42
C GLU A 594 -17.42 -4.63 6.55
N GLU A 595 -17.85 -3.76 5.64
CA GLU A 595 -19.05 -4.01 4.83
C GLU A 595 -18.88 -5.23 3.89
N LYS A 596 -19.90 -6.10 3.85
CA LYS A 596 -19.99 -7.24 2.93
C LYS A 596 -20.97 -6.91 1.80
N GLY A 597 -20.45 -6.25 0.77
CA GLY A 597 -21.25 -5.70 -0.33
C GLY A 597 -21.92 -4.36 0.05
N ILE A 598 -22.53 -3.72 -0.94
CA ILE A 598 -23.10 -2.38 -0.81
C ILE A 598 -24.47 -2.47 -0.14
N ASP A 599 -24.59 -1.95 1.08
CA ASP A 599 -25.85 -1.82 1.78
C ASP A 599 -26.72 -0.71 1.16
N LEU A 600 -27.53 -1.09 0.18
CA LEU A 600 -28.40 -0.16 -0.54
C LEU A 600 -29.49 0.46 0.34
N SER A 601 -29.72 -0.02 1.57
CA SER A 601 -30.63 0.62 2.52
C SER A 601 -30.06 1.90 3.13
N LYS A 602 -28.77 2.18 2.90
CA LYS A 602 -28.07 3.39 3.33
C LYS A 602 -27.73 4.27 2.13
N PRO A 603 -27.47 5.58 2.36
CA PRO A 603 -26.98 6.45 1.30
C PRO A 603 -25.61 5.99 0.80
N ALA A 604 -25.39 6.05 -0.52
CA ALA A 604 -24.08 5.77 -1.13
C ALA A 604 -23.43 7.05 -1.64
N TYR A 605 -22.14 7.24 -1.32
CA TYR A 605 -21.39 8.45 -1.70
C TYR A 605 -20.51 8.21 -2.92
N ILE A 606 -20.86 8.94 -3.97
CA ILE A 606 -20.31 9.16 -5.31
C ILE A 606 -19.06 10.04 -5.46
N ARG A 607 -17.83 9.57 -5.75
CA ARG A 607 -16.85 10.51 -6.34
C ARG A 607 -17.30 10.95 -7.74
N THR A 608 -17.40 12.25 -7.96
CA THR A 608 -17.76 12.82 -9.27
C THR A 608 -16.65 13.73 -9.82
N TYR A 609 -16.55 13.80 -11.15
CA TYR A 609 -15.49 14.51 -11.86
C TYR A 609 -15.96 15.05 -13.21
N GLY A 610 -15.69 16.31 -13.51
CA GLY A 610 -16.10 16.96 -14.75
C GLY A 610 -15.03 16.81 -15.81
N GLU A 611 -15.30 16.09 -16.89
CA GLU A 611 -14.25 15.68 -17.83
C GLU A 611 -13.51 16.87 -18.44
N TRP A 612 -14.25 17.90 -18.85
CA TRP A 612 -13.68 19.08 -19.54
C TRP A 612 -13.43 20.27 -18.62
N THR A 613 -14.04 20.29 -17.44
CA THR A 613 -13.86 21.38 -16.45
C THR A 613 -12.80 21.06 -15.41
N LYS A 614 -12.47 19.77 -15.23
CA LYS A 614 -11.61 19.22 -14.18
C LYS A 614 -12.11 19.45 -12.75
N LYS A 615 -13.30 20.05 -12.58
CA LYS A 615 -13.99 20.14 -11.30
C LYS A 615 -14.22 18.75 -10.72
N SER A 616 -14.21 18.64 -9.41
CA SER A 616 -14.51 17.38 -8.74
C SER A 616 -15.37 17.60 -7.51
N GLY A 617 -15.93 16.51 -7.01
CA GLY A 617 -16.85 16.59 -5.90
C GLY A 617 -17.41 15.26 -5.45
N ILE A 618 -18.47 15.35 -4.65
CA ILE A 618 -19.16 14.21 -4.07
C ILE A 618 -20.66 14.35 -4.34
N VAL A 619 -21.26 13.28 -4.84
CA VAL A 619 -22.72 13.13 -4.93
C VAL A 619 -23.21 12.04 -3.99
N GLN A 620 -24.49 12.03 -3.70
CA GLN A 620 -25.15 11.01 -2.91
C GLN A 620 -26.25 10.33 -3.74
N LEU A 621 -26.27 9.01 -3.73
CA LEU A 621 -27.40 8.20 -4.16
C LEU A 621 -28.30 7.98 -2.93
N SER A 622 -29.60 8.23 -3.10
CA SER A 622 -30.58 8.06 -2.02
C SER A 622 -30.72 6.59 -1.64
N PRO A 623 -30.98 6.27 -0.35
CA PRO A 623 -31.30 4.91 0.07
C PRO A 623 -32.38 4.25 -0.79
N ALA A 624 -32.23 2.95 -1.00
CA ALA A 624 -33.19 2.13 -1.72
C ALA A 624 -34.53 2.13 -0.99
N LYS A 625 -35.61 2.18 -1.78
CA LYS A 625 -36.98 1.90 -1.32
C LYS A 625 -37.37 0.51 -1.82
N LYS A 626 -38.64 0.14 -1.68
CA LYS A 626 -39.17 -1.11 -2.26
C LYS A 626 -38.93 -1.11 -3.78
N GLY A 627 -38.08 -2.02 -4.27
CA GLY A 627 -37.70 -2.12 -5.68
C GLY A 627 -36.32 -1.55 -6.05
N GLY A 628 -35.48 -1.18 -5.06
CA GLY A 628 -34.10 -0.74 -5.27
C GLY A 628 -33.90 0.77 -5.17
N LEU A 629 -32.78 1.26 -5.69
CA LEU A 629 -32.45 2.69 -5.71
C LEU A 629 -33.35 3.47 -6.68
N THR A 630 -33.52 4.76 -6.42
CA THR A 630 -34.21 5.70 -7.31
C THR A 630 -33.19 6.43 -8.18
N ALA A 631 -33.53 6.69 -9.44
CA ALA A 631 -32.72 7.48 -10.35
C ALA A 631 -32.57 8.93 -9.86
N GLY A 632 -31.37 9.48 -10.02
CA GLY A 632 -30.99 10.84 -9.62
C GLY A 632 -29.95 10.85 -8.51
N ALA A 633 -28.81 11.49 -8.78
CA ALA A 633 -27.77 11.73 -7.80
C ALA A 633 -27.87 13.15 -7.22
N LYS A 634 -27.87 13.28 -5.90
CA LYS A 634 -27.85 14.58 -5.21
C LYS A 634 -26.42 15.10 -5.12
N VAL A 635 -26.12 16.23 -5.74
CA VAL A 635 -24.81 16.90 -5.59
C VAL A 635 -24.68 17.41 -4.15
N LEU A 636 -23.59 17.05 -3.48
CA LEU A 636 -23.25 17.54 -2.15
C LEU A 636 -22.16 18.61 -2.20
N ILE A 637 -21.14 18.40 -3.02
CA ILE A 637 -20.05 19.35 -3.28
C ILE A 637 -19.58 19.24 -4.72
N TRP A 638 -19.23 20.36 -5.36
CA TRP A 638 -18.74 20.44 -6.73
C TRP A 638 -17.87 21.70 -6.92
N GLU A 639 -16.55 21.53 -6.92
CA GLU A 639 -15.61 22.66 -6.86
C GLU A 639 -14.50 22.56 -7.91
N ASP A 640 -13.90 23.71 -8.26
CA ASP A 640 -12.66 23.81 -9.06
C ASP A 640 -11.43 23.52 -8.18
N ALA A 641 -11.43 22.32 -7.60
CA ALA A 641 -10.44 21.77 -6.68
C ALA A 641 -10.46 20.23 -6.80
N ASN A 642 -9.44 19.55 -6.29
CA ASN A 642 -9.49 18.10 -6.12
C ASN A 642 -10.16 17.81 -4.77
N ILE A 643 -11.36 17.24 -4.83
CA ILE A 643 -12.09 16.69 -3.70
C ILE A 643 -11.87 15.18 -3.73
N GLY A 644 -11.19 14.68 -2.71
CA GLY A 644 -10.79 13.28 -2.61
C GLY A 644 -10.95 12.77 -1.19
N THR A 645 -11.03 11.45 -1.02
CA THR A 645 -11.30 10.78 0.26
C THR A 645 -12.64 11.21 0.90
N LEU A 646 -13.42 10.25 1.36
CA LEU A 646 -14.52 10.51 2.28
C LEU A 646 -14.52 9.36 3.26
N SER A 647 -14.36 9.69 4.52
CA SER A 647 -14.27 8.72 5.62
C SER A 647 -15.15 9.18 6.78
N LYS A 648 -15.52 8.25 7.64
CA LYS A 648 -16.42 8.48 8.77
C LYS A 648 -15.76 8.00 10.07
N ALA A 649 -16.00 8.70 11.17
CA ALA A 649 -15.73 8.18 12.50
C ALA A 649 -16.49 6.86 12.70
N LYS A 650 -15.83 5.86 13.30
CA LYS A 650 -16.37 4.50 13.40
C LYS A 650 -17.74 4.45 14.10
N ASN A 651 -17.91 5.24 15.16
CA ASN A 651 -19.05 5.22 16.07
C ASN A 651 -19.80 6.56 16.11
N ALA A 652 -19.56 7.48 15.18
CA ALA A 652 -20.20 8.80 15.15
C ALA A 652 -20.51 9.28 13.72
N GLU A 653 -21.53 10.14 13.57
CA GLU A 653 -21.87 10.81 12.29
C GLU A 653 -20.95 12.01 12.01
N SER A 654 -19.64 11.82 12.23
CA SER A 654 -18.59 12.79 11.91
C SER A 654 -17.80 12.28 10.72
N TYR A 655 -17.65 13.10 9.69
CA TYR A 655 -17.04 12.74 8.42
C TYR A 655 -15.82 13.63 8.18
N PHE A 656 -14.88 13.15 7.39
CA PHE A 656 -13.81 13.98 6.87
C PHE A 656 -13.53 13.71 5.40
N LEU A 657 -13.10 14.75 4.70
CA LEU A 657 -12.66 14.70 3.31
C LEU A 657 -11.36 15.48 3.12
N TYR A 658 -10.66 15.19 2.02
CA TYR A 658 -9.49 15.94 1.60
C TYR A 658 -9.85 16.88 0.46
N LYS A 659 -9.29 18.08 0.53
CA LYS A 659 -9.41 19.08 -0.52
C LYS A 659 -8.04 19.74 -0.75
N GLU A 660 -7.72 19.93 -2.02
CA GLU A 660 -6.47 20.53 -2.47
C GLU A 660 -6.65 21.28 -3.79
N LYS A 661 -5.69 22.17 -4.07
CA LYS A 661 -5.44 22.72 -5.40
C LYS A 661 -3.96 22.59 -5.71
N PHE A 662 -3.58 22.90 -6.94
CA PHE A 662 -2.17 22.85 -7.34
C PHE A 662 -1.25 23.70 -6.45
N ASN A 663 -1.74 24.87 -6.03
CA ASN A 663 -1.02 25.84 -5.20
C ASN A 663 -1.54 25.90 -3.74
N GLU A 664 -2.45 25.02 -3.34
CA GLU A 664 -2.97 24.94 -1.97
C GLU A 664 -2.73 23.51 -1.44
N PRO A 665 -1.93 23.33 -0.37
CA PRO A 665 -1.64 22.02 0.20
C PRO A 665 -2.91 21.23 0.53
N THR A 666 -2.84 19.90 0.44
CA THR A 666 -3.95 19.02 0.84
C THR A 666 -4.33 19.26 2.30
N GLN A 667 -5.53 19.75 2.54
CA GLN A 667 -6.07 19.92 3.90
C GLN A 667 -7.21 18.94 4.16
N VAL A 668 -7.38 18.59 5.43
CA VAL A 668 -8.50 17.80 5.92
C VAL A 668 -9.60 18.72 6.40
N TYR A 669 -10.82 18.41 5.96
CA TYR A 669 -12.02 19.12 6.37
C TYR A 669 -12.97 18.17 7.08
N LEU A 670 -13.43 18.56 8.27
CA LEU A 670 -14.52 17.88 8.97
C LEU A 670 -15.87 18.37 8.46
N THR A 671 -16.82 17.45 8.43
CA THR A 671 -18.19 17.70 7.97
C THR A 671 -19.16 16.64 8.51
N ASP A 672 -20.44 16.79 8.17
CA ASP A 672 -21.48 15.81 8.43
C ASP A 672 -21.88 15.04 7.15
N ALA A 673 -22.86 14.15 7.26
CA ALA A 673 -23.38 13.36 6.13
C ALA A 673 -23.94 14.21 4.96
N SER A 674 -24.27 15.48 5.19
CA SER A 674 -24.79 16.39 4.16
C SER A 674 -23.68 17.06 3.34
N ILE A 675 -22.45 17.12 3.88
CA ILE A 675 -21.29 17.82 3.29
C ILE A 675 -21.62 19.29 2.97
N SER A 676 -22.51 19.91 3.77
CA SER A 676 -22.96 21.28 3.54
C SER A 676 -22.05 22.35 4.16
N SER A 677 -21.23 21.96 5.15
CA SER A 677 -20.27 22.82 5.82
C SER A 677 -18.94 22.10 5.99
N LEU A 678 -17.85 22.75 5.58
CA LEU A 678 -16.50 22.22 5.68
C LEU A 678 -15.70 23.03 6.71
N GLN A 679 -15.25 22.37 7.77
CA GLN A 679 -14.33 22.97 8.74
C GLN A 679 -12.93 22.42 8.49
N GLN A 680 -11.99 23.28 8.06
CA GLN A 680 -10.58 22.90 7.97
C GLN A 680 -10.05 22.59 9.37
N VAL A 681 -9.35 21.47 9.52
CA VAL A 681 -8.81 21.05 10.82
C VAL A 681 -7.31 20.72 10.82
N THR A 682 -6.67 20.82 9.65
CA THR A 682 -5.22 20.63 9.53
C THR A 682 -4.54 21.88 9.01
N GLU A 683 -3.24 21.92 9.27
CA GLU A 683 -2.29 22.87 8.70
C GLU A 683 -1.18 22.06 8.03
N ASN A 684 -1.50 21.41 6.91
CA ASN A 684 -0.52 20.70 6.10
C ASN A 684 0.40 21.69 5.38
N ALA A 685 1.69 21.34 5.28
CA ALA A 685 2.74 22.20 4.76
C ALA A 685 2.77 23.60 5.42
N PRO A 686 2.97 23.69 6.75
CA PRO A 686 2.83 24.95 7.50
C PRO A 686 3.83 26.04 7.07
N ASP A 687 4.90 25.67 6.38
CA ASP A 687 5.90 26.60 5.86
C ASP A 687 5.61 27.06 4.41
N ALA A 688 4.48 26.65 3.81
CA ALA A 688 4.15 26.95 2.41
C ALA A 688 4.15 28.45 2.12
N ASP A 689 3.59 29.26 3.02
CA ASP A 689 3.47 30.71 2.83
C ASP A 689 4.82 31.46 2.80
N LYS A 690 5.94 30.78 3.09
CA LYS A 690 7.29 31.35 2.98
C LYS A 690 7.85 31.33 1.55
N TYR A 691 7.15 30.68 0.62
CA TYR A 691 7.63 30.42 -0.73
C TYR A 691 6.69 30.96 -1.80
N ALA A 692 7.25 31.27 -2.95
CA ALA A 692 6.48 31.70 -4.11
C ALA A 692 5.79 30.49 -4.74
N TRP A 693 4.47 30.55 -4.91
CA TRP A 693 3.66 29.50 -5.55
C TRP A 693 3.09 29.96 -6.87
N SER A 694 2.73 28.98 -7.71
CA SER A 694 2.02 29.22 -8.95
C SER A 694 0.80 30.12 -8.74
N ALA A 695 0.60 31.07 -9.67
CA ALA A 695 -0.57 31.94 -9.69
C ALA A 695 -1.87 31.21 -10.07
N GLY A 696 -1.80 29.92 -10.44
CA GLY A 696 -2.96 29.11 -10.80
C GLY A 696 -2.71 28.28 -12.06
N THR A 697 -3.80 27.78 -12.64
CA THR A 697 -3.75 26.89 -13.81
C THR A 697 -4.77 27.28 -14.86
N MET A 698 -4.43 27.04 -16.12
CA MET A 698 -5.27 27.23 -17.29
C MET A 698 -5.44 25.91 -18.03
N LEU A 699 -6.66 25.62 -18.47
CA LEU A 699 -6.90 24.52 -19.39
C LEU A 699 -6.69 24.99 -20.83
N VAL A 700 -6.01 24.15 -21.60
CA VAL A 700 -5.74 24.37 -23.02
C VAL A 700 -6.39 23.22 -23.77
N ASP A 701 -7.52 23.49 -24.43
CA ASP A 701 -8.16 22.56 -25.35
C ASP A 701 -7.38 22.50 -26.65
N TYR A 702 -7.09 21.30 -27.15
CA TYR A 702 -6.40 21.15 -28.43
C TYR A 702 -6.90 19.92 -29.20
N VAL A 703 -6.54 19.86 -30.48
CA VAL A 703 -6.82 18.70 -31.34
C VAL A 703 -5.50 18.08 -31.75
N SER A 704 -5.35 16.76 -31.57
CA SER A 704 -4.16 16.03 -32.00
C SER A 704 -4.05 16.05 -33.53
N ASP A 705 -2.87 15.75 -34.08
CA ASP A 705 -2.70 15.58 -35.53
C ASP A 705 -3.54 14.42 -36.11
N LYS A 706 -4.13 13.58 -35.25
CA LYS A 706 -5.05 12.49 -35.61
C LYS A 706 -6.53 12.84 -35.40
N GLY A 707 -6.85 14.08 -35.02
CA GLY A 707 -8.21 14.56 -34.85
C GLY A 707 -8.83 14.28 -33.48
N ASP A 708 -8.06 13.75 -32.52
CA ASP A 708 -8.54 13.49 -31.16
C ASP A 708 -8.69 14.82 -30.41
N LYS A 709 -9.85 15.08 -29.80
CA LYS A 709 -10.06 16.24 -28.93
C LYS A 709 -9.47 15.95 -27.55
N LEU A 710 -8.51 16.75 -27.11
CA LEU A 710 -7.75 16.55 -25.88
C LEU A 710 -7.59 17.86 -25.09
N GLN A 711 -7.08 17.78 -23.86
CA GLN A 711 -6.74 18.94 -23.05
C GLN A 711 -5.30 18.85 -22.54
N GLY A 712 -4.71 20.00 -22.22
CA GLY A 712 -3.52 20.10 -21.39
C GLY A 712 -3.74 21.11 -20.28
N THR A 713 -3.00 20.98 -19.20
CA THR A 713 -3.00 21.97 -18.12
C THR A 713 -1.72 22.79 -18.19
N LEU A 714 -1.88 24.10 -18.34
CA LEU A 714 -0.82 25.09 -18.22
C LEU A 714 -0.81 25.66 -16.80
N PHE A 715 0.22 25.34 -16.04
CA PHE A 715 0.47 25.84 -14.70
C PHE A 715 1.30 27.13 -14.79
N LEU A 716 0.75 28.21 -14.24
CA LEU A 716 1.36 29.53 -14.31
C LEU A 716 2.58 29.60 -13.38
N PRO A 717 3.63 30.35 -13.73
CA PRO A 717 4.74 30.58 -12.82
C PRO A 717 4.30 31.39 -11.59
N ALA A 718 5.09 31.32 -10.53
CA ALA A 718 4.97 32.25 -9.42
C ALA A 718 5.28 33.67 -9.88
N GLY A 719 4.50 34.65 -9.41
CA GLY A 719 4.63 36.05 -9.84
C GLY A 719 4.22 36.30 -11.28
N TYR A 720 3.34 35.47 -11.85
CA TYR A 720 2.79 35.66 -13.20
C TYR A 720 2.20 37.07 -13.38
N VAL A 721 2.59 37.71 -14.49
CA VAL A 721 2.08 39.01 -14.94
C VAL A 721 1.42 38.80 -16.30
N GLU A 722 0.17 39.23 -16.42
CA GLU A 722 -0.59 39.10 -17.67
C GLU A 722 0.13 39.79 -18.84
N GLY A 723 0.24 39.09 -19.97
CA GLY A 723 0.93 39.56 -21.17
C GLY A 723 2.44 39.31 -21.19
N GLN A 724 3.04 38.85 -20.09
CA GLN A 724 4.44 38.42 -20.06
C GLN A 724 4.59 36.95 -20.46
N LYS A 725 5.64 36.66 -21.23
CA LYS A 725 6.03 35.30 -21.62
C LYS A 725 7.10 34.73 -20.68
N TYR A 726 7.04 33.42 -20.44
CA TYR A 726 7.89 32.71 -19.48
C TYR A 726 8.53 31.46 -20.09
N PRO A 727 9.78 31.13 -19.68
CA PRO A 727 10.38 29.85 -20.03
C PRO A 727 9.49 28.72 -19.51
N THR A 728 9.30 27.68 -20.31
CA THR A 728 8.30 26.65 -20.04
C THR A 728 8.90 25.26 -20.05
N VAL A 729 8.51 24.42 -19.09
CA VAL A 729 8.81 22.97 -19.11
C VAL A 729 7.55 22.21 -19.48
N VAL A 730 7.62 21.41 -20.55
CA VAL A 730 6.54 20.49 -20.92
C VAL A 730 6.82 19.13 -20.30
N TYR A 731 5.86 18.60 -19.55
CA TYR A 731 5.93 17.25 -18.97
C TYR A 731 4.76 16.42 -19.44
N TYR A 732 4.99 15.14 -19.71
CA TYR A 732 3.97 14.26 -20.26
C TYR A 732 4.25 12.81 -19.87
N TYR A 733 3.20 12.00 -19.92
CA TYR A 733 3.29 10.55 -19.76
C TYR A 733 2.14 9.88 -20.52
N GLU A 734 0.91 10.15 -20.12
CA GLU A 734 -0.34 9.69 -20.73
C GLU A 734 -1.36 10.85 -20.69
N LYS A 735 -2.62 10.61 -20.37
CA LYS A 735 -3.56 11.66 -19.95
C LYS A 735 -3.22 12.12 -18.53
N LEU A 736 -2.86 13.40 -18.39
CA LEU A 736 -2.44 14.02 -17.14
C LEU A 736 -3.14 15.36 -16.86
N SER A 737 -3.95 15.87 -17.78
CA SER A 737 -4.77 17.06 -17.55
C SER A 737 -5.70 16.89 -16.33
N GLN A 738 -6.01 15.65 -15.97
CA GLN A 738 -6.78 15.27 -14.79
C GLN A 738 -6.10 15.63 -13.47
N THR A 739 -4.77 15.79 -13.46
CA THR A 739 -4.01 16.18 -12.26
C THR A 739 -3.96 17.69 -12.05
N ARG A 740 -4.78 18.48 -12.77
CA ARG A 740 -4.81 19.96 -12.71
C ARG A 740 -4.83 20.54 -11.29
N HIS A 741 -5.51 19.88 -10.37
CA HIS A 741 -5.68 20.35 -9.00
C HIS A 741 -4.77 19.64 -7.99
N ASN A 742 -3.96 18.67 -8.41
CA ASN A 742 -3.19 17.86 -7.47
C ASN A 742 -2.07 18.69 -6.85
N TRP A 743 -2.00 18.69 -5.52
CA TRP A 743 -0.87 19.24 -4.80
C TRP A 743 0.33 18.30 -4.88
N SER A 744 1.53 18.85 -4.97
CA SER A 744 2.78 18.10 -4.88
C SER A 744 3.71 18.74 -3.88
N ASN A 745 3.99 18.04 -2.78
CA ASN A 745 5.01 18.47 -1.82
C ASN A 745 6.40 18.50 -2.50
N PRO A 746 7.21 19.54 -2.29
CA PRO A 746 8.64 19.52 -2.59
C PRO A 746 9.31 18.26 -2.02
N GLY A 747 10.09 17.58 -2.85
CA GLY A 747 10.68 16.29 -2.51
C GLY A 747 11.72 15.82 -3.50
N TYR A 748 12.58 14.90 -3.08
CA TYR A 748 13.49 14.17 -3.97
C TYR A 748 12.72 13.04 -4.65
N SER A 749 11.84 13.39 -5.60
CA SER A 749 11.15 12.37 -6.39
C SER A 749 12.17 11.53 -7.15
N GLY A 750 12.02 10.20 -7.15
CA GLY A 750 12.89 9.31 -7.91
C GLY A 750 12.87 9.61 -9.42
N THR A 751 11.87 10.36 -9.88
CA THR A 751 11.72 10.83 -11.26
C THR A 751 12.43 12.15 -11.56
N GLY A 752 12.89 12.88 -10.53
CA GLY A 752 13.42 14.25 -10.66
C GLY A 752 12.37 15.30 -11.04
N TRP A 753 11.08 14.93 -11.10
CA TRP A 753 9.98 15.80 -11.48
C TRP A 753 9.22 16.33 -10.26
N ASN A 754 9.01 17.65 -10.21
CA ASN A 754 8.08 18.29 -9.29
C ASN A 754 7.56 19.61 -9.91
N PRO A 755 6.29 19.70 -10.32
CA PRO A 755 5.78 20.87 -11.04
C PRO A 755 5.81 22.14 -10.18
N ASN A 756 5.56 22.00 -8.87
CA ASN A 756 5.56 23.12 -7.94
C ASN A 756 6.94 23.76 -7.77
N VAL A 757 8.01 22.97 -7.81
CA VAL A 757 9.39 23.48 -7.77
C VAL A 757 9.71 24.29 -9.03
N TYR A 758 9.30 23.83 -10.21
CA TYR A 758 9.48 24.59 -11.46
C TYR A 758 8.70 25.91 -11.45
N THR A 759 7.40 25.86 -11.10
CA THR A 759 6.57 27.08 -11.06
C THR A 759 7.06 28.09 -10.03
N SER A 760 7.56 27.62 -8.89
CA SER A 760 8.16 28.48 -7.86
C SER A 760 9.41 29.21 -8.37
N ASN A 761 10.17 28.61 -9.30
CA ASN A 761 11.37 29.18 -9.90
C ASN A 761 11.11 29.98 -11.19
N GLY A 762 9.87 30.42 -11.42
CA GLY A 762 9.52 31.32 -12.53
C GLY A 762 9.36 30.62 -13.90
N PHE A 763 9.30 29.29 -13.93
CA PHE A 763 8.94 28.56 -15.15
C PHE A 763 7.43 28.36 -15.22
N ALA A 764 6.83 28.55 -16.40
CA ALA A 764 5.53 27.92 -16.65
C ALA A 764 5.73 26.40 -16.80
N VAL A 765 4.71 25.62 -16.47
CA VAL A 765 4.72 24.17 -16.70
C VAL A 765 3.52 23.82 -17.55
N PHE A 766 3.71 23.06 -18.63
CA PHE A 766 2.61 22.59 -19.47
C PHE A 766 2.55 21.07 -19.47
N ILE A 767 1.39 20.51 -19.18
CA ILE A 767 1.16 19.07 -19.12
C ILE A 767 0.04 18.70 -20.09
N PRO A 768 0.35 18.30 -21.34
CA PRO A 768 -0.64 17.84 -22.30
C PRO A 768 -1.04 16.38 -22.06
N ASP A 769 -2.29 16.04 -22.41
CA ASP A 769 -2.71 14.65 -22.54
C ASP A 769 -2.02 13.97 -23.74
N ILE A 770 -1.90 12.65 -23.71
CA ILE A 770 -1.47 11.84 -24.86
C ILE A 770 -2.44 10.66 -24.98
N VAL A 771 -2.82 10.33 -26.22
CA VAL A 771 -3.52 9.09 -26.58
C VAL A 771 -2.70 8.33 -27.60
N TYR A 772 -2.80 7.01 -27.59
CA TYR A 772 -1.96 6.15 -28.42
C TYR A 772 -2.71 5.56 -29.60
N LYS A 773 -1.98 5.39 -30.70
CA LYS A 773 -2.31 4.45 -31.77
C LYS A 773 -1.42 3.23 -31.61
N LEU A 774 -2.02 2.06 -31.78
CA LEU A 774 -1.32 0.78 -31.72
C LEU A 774 -0.10 0.79 -32.66
N ASP A 775 0.99 0.17 -32.23
CA ASP A 775 2.29 0.08 -32.92
C ASP A 775 3.05 1.41 -33.14
N ASP A 776 2.44 2.57 -32.85
CA ASP A 776 3.03 3.90 -33.05
C ASP A 776 3.12 4.77 -31.78
N PRO A 777 3.61 4.26 -30.62
CA PRO A 777 3.58 5.03 -29.38
C PRO A 777 4.44 6.30 -29.41
N GLY A 778 5.60 6.27 -30.07
CA GLY A 778 6.48 7.42 -30.23
C GLY A 778 5.85 8.52 -31.09
N MET A 779 5.28 8.16 -32.24
CA MET A 779 4.58 9.12 -33.10
C MET A 779 3.28 9.62 -32.48
N SER A 780 2.59 8.80 -31.68
CA SER A 780 1.42 9.23 -30.90
C SER A 780 1.77 10.38 -29.96
N ALA A 781 2.93 10.33 -29.29
CA ALA A 781 3.43 11.45 -28.50
C ALA A 781 3.69 12.70 -29.35
N VAL A 782 4.25 12.56 -30.56
CA VAL A 782 4.44 13.70 -31.50
C VAL A 782 3.10 14.33 -31.87
N TRP A 783 2.15 13.51 -32.30
CA TRP A 783 0.82 13.93 -32.75
C TRP A 783 -0.01 14.60 -31.66
N CYS A 784 0.28 14.33 -30.38
CA CYS A 784 -0.39 14.98 -29.26
C CYS A 784 0.39 16.21 -28.75
N VAL A 785 1.67 16.03 -28.41
CA VAL A 785 2.47 17.06 -27.72
C VAL A 785 2.72 18.28 -28.60
N ILE A 786 3.02 18.11 -29.90
CA ILE A 786 3.38 19.25 -30.76
C ILE A 786 2.17 20.17 -31.01
N PRO A 787 0.97 19.67 -31.38
CA PRO A 787 -0.23 20.51 -31.44
C PRO A 787 -0.60 21.13 -30.10
N ALA A 788 -0.47 20.38 -29.00
CA ALA A 788 -0.78 20.90 -27.67
C ALA A 788 0.10 22.09 -27.29
N VAL A 789 1.42 22.00 -27.52
CA VAL A 789 2.35 23.11 -27.24
C VAL A 789 2.06 24.31 -28.13
N LYS A 790 1.75 24.10 -29.41
CA LYS A 790 1.35 25.19 -30.32
C LYS A 790 0.10 25.92 -29.82
N GLU A 791 -0.87 25.19 -29.29
CA GLU A 791 -2.08 25.80 -28.73
C GLU A 791 -1.78 26.52 -27.42
N ALA A 792 -0.95 25.93 -26.55
CA ALA A 792 -0.54 26.55 -25.30
C ALA A 792 0.25 27.85 -25.52
N ILE A 793 1.04 27.97 -26.60
CA ILE A 793 1.73 29.22 -26.98
C ILE A 793 0.72 30.35 -27.24
N LYS A 794 -0.45 30.06 -27.81
CA LYS A 794 -1.47 31.07 -28.11
C LYS A 794 -2.09 31.72 -26.87
N THR A 795 -1.91 31.12 -25.69
CA THR A 795 -2.31 31.73 -24.41
C THR A 795 -1.51 33.00 -24.08
N GLY A 796 -0.36 33.21 -24.73
CA GLY A 796 0.53 34.34 -24.47
C GLY A 796 1.47 34.15 -23.28
N VAL A 797 1.37 33.04 -22.54
CA VAL A 797 2.18 32.75 -21.36
C VAL A 797 3.54 32.14 -21.72
N ILE A 798 3.60 31.32 -22.77
CA ILE A 798 4.81 30.55 -23.11
C ILE A 798 5.77 31.39 -23.96
N ASP A 799 7.04 31.45 -23.54
CA ASP A 799 8.14 31.89 -24.39
C ASP A 799 8.54 30.77 -25.36
N GLU A 800 8.09 30.91 -26.61
CA GLU A 800 8.34 29.95 -27.69
C GLU A 800 9.82 29.67 -27.99
N ASN A 801 10.74 30.56 -27.56
CA ASN A 801 12.18 30.37 -27.74
C ASN A 801 12.86 29.65 -26.56
N ASN A 802 12.13 29.40 -25.48
CA ASN A 802 12.65 28.84 -24.22
C ASN A 802 11.74 27.73 -23.68
N ILE A 803 11.54 26.68 -24.48
CA ILE A 803 10.77 25.49 -24.10
C ILE A 803 11.72 24.32 -23.83
N GLY A 804 11.65 23.74 -22.62
CA GLY A 804 12.27 22.47 -22.28
C GLY A 804 11.24 21.35 -22.18
N ILE A 805 11.68 20.10 -22.32
CA ILE A 805 10.83 18.91 -22.14
C ILE A 805 11.41 17.96 -21.10
N HIS A 806 10.55 17.29 -20.35
CA HIS A 806 10.94 16.34 -19.32
C HIS A 806 9.94 15.18 -19.31
N GLY A 807 10.43 13.95 -19.28
CA GLY A 807 9.63 12.77 -18.94
C GLY A 807 10.48 11.69 -18.28
N HIS A 808 9.83 10.80 -17.54
CA HIS A 808 10.47 9.69 -16.83
C HIS A 808 9.85 8.35 -17.24
N SER A 809 10.60 7.25 -17.27
CA SER A 809 10.11 5.93 -17.70
C SER A 809 9.52 6.00 -19.13
N TRP A 810 8.23 5.69 -19.32
CA TRP A 810 7.54 5.87 -20.61
C TRP A 810 7.63 7.32 -21.13
N GLY A 811 7.50 8.32 -20.26
CA GLY A 811 7.75 9.72 -20.59
C GLY A 811 9.20 9.99 -21.02
N GLY A 812 10.16 9.21 -20.52
CA GLY A 812 11.56 9.25 -20.93
C GLY A 812 11.76 8.73 -22.36
N TYR A 813 11.06 7.65 -22.73
CA TYR A 813 10.99 7.18 -24.13
C TYR A 813 10.44 8.27 -25.03
N GLN A 814 9.27 8.84 -24.67
CA GLN A 814 8.64 9.92 -25.43
C GLN A 814 9.57 11.12 -25.58
N THR A 815 10.28 11.51 -24.53
CA THR A 815 11.27 12.60 -24.58
C THR A 815 12.41 12.29 -25.54
N SER A 816 12.99 11.09 -25.46
CA SER A 816 14.07 10.65 -26.35
C SER A 816 13.61 10.57 -27.81
N PHE A 817 12.33 10.22 -28.04
CA PHE A 817 11.74 10.18 -29.37
C PHE A 817 11.46 11.59 -29.91
N LEU A 818 10.76 12.44 -29.15
CA LEU A 818 10.35 13.79 -29.56
C LEU A 818 11.52 14.66 -30.05
N ILE A 819 12.68 14.61 -29.39
CA ILE A 819 13.86 15.39 -29.80
C ILE A 819 14.43 14.99 -31.17
N THR A 820 14.09 13.79 -31.67
CA THR A 820 14.48 13.35 -33.02
C THR A 820 13.51 13.83 -34.10
N GLN A 821 12.31 14.25 -33.71
CA GLN A 821 11.20 14.57 -34.62
C GLN A 821 10.99 16.08 -34.81
N THR A 822 11.50 16.91 -33.90
CA THR A 822 11.31 18.37 -33.94
C THR A 822 12.51 19.14 -33.38
N LYS A 823 12.63 20.41 -33.78
CA LYS A 823 13.60 21.38 -33.23
C LYS A 823 12.96 22.39 -32.27
N MET A 824 11.70 22.18 -31.88
CA MET A 824 10.92 23.10 -31.03
C MET A 824 11.53 23.29 -29.62
N PHE A 825 12.24 22.28 -29.11
CA PHE A 825 12.68 22.25 -27.72
C PHE A 825 14.16 22.61 -27.58
N LYS A 826 14.46 23.50 -26.64
CA LYS A 826 15.79 24.01 -26.34
C LYS A 826 16.59 23.09 -25.41
N ALA A 827 15.90 22.31 -24.58
CA ALA A 827 16.48 21.34 -23.66
C ALA A 827 15.56 20.14 -23.47
N ALA A 828 16.13 18.97 -23.16
CA ALA A 828 15.38 17.75 -22.89
C ALA A 828 15.99 16.97 -21.72
N ALA A 829 15.15 16.50 -20.81
CA ALA A 829 15.50 15.63 -19.68
C ALA A 829 14.74 14.30 -19.79
N ALA A 830 15.41 13.27 -20.32
CA ALA A 830 14.87 11.92 -20.42
C ALA A 830 15.34 11.09 -19.21
N GLY A 831 14.46 10.91 -18.21
CA GLY A 831 14.73 10.10 -17.03
C GLY A 831 14.37 8.62 -17.23
N ALA A 832 15.27 7.71 -16.89
CA ALA A 832 15.10 6.26 -17.07
C ALA A 832 14.40 5.85 -18.40
N PRO A 833 14.83 6.38 -19.57
CA PRO A 833 14.10 6.22 -20.81
C PRO A 833 14.19 4.80 -21.38
N LEU A 834 13.12 4.34 -22.00
CA LEU A 834 13.17 3.17 -22.88
C LEU A 834 13.78 3.58 -24.22
N THR A 835 15.06 3.27 -24.46
CA THR A 835 15.79 3.71 -25.67
C THR A 835 15.98 2.61 -26.71
N ASN A 836 15.79 1.35 -26.32
CA ASN A 836 15.80 0.20 -27.22
C ASN A 836 14.77 -0.83 -26.74
N MET A 837 13.63 -0.88 -27.45
CA MET A 837 12.51 -1.75 -27.10
C MET A 837 12.85 -3.24 -27.22
N ILE A 838 13.85 -3.61 -28.05
CA ILE A 838 14.29 -4.99 -28.20
C ILE A 838 15.08 -5.44 -26.97
N SER A 839 16.08 -4.65 -26.54
CA SER A 839 16.88 -5.03 -25.36
C SER A 839 16.11 -4.90 -24.04
N MET A 840 15.05 -4.10 -24.00
CA MET A 840 14.16 -4.03 -22.82
C MET A 840 13.25 -5.24 -22.65
N TYR A 841 13.20 -6.13 -23.64
CA TYR A 841 12.59 -7.44 -23.47
C TYR A 841 13.43 -8.39 -22.58
N ASP A 842 14.74 -8.10 -22.42
CA ASP A 842 15.72 -8.90 -21.67
C ASP A 842 16.20 -8.23 -20.35
N LEU A 843 15.69 -7.04 -20.03
CA LEU A 843 15.99 -6.32 -18.78
C LEU A 843 14.93 -6.57 -17.70
#